data_AF-A0A923KM84-F1
#
_entry.id   AF-A0A923KM84-F1
#
_cell.length_a   1.000
_cell.length_b   1.000
_cell.length_c   1.000
_cell.angle_alpha   90.00
_cell.angle_beta   90.00
_cell.angle_gamma   90.00
#
_symmetry.space_group_name_H-M   'P 1'
#
loop_
_entity.id
_entity.type
_entity.pdbx_description
1 polymer ?
#
loop_
_entity_poly.entity_id
_entity_poly.type
_entity_poly.pdbx_seq_one_letter_code
_entity_poly.pdbx_strand_id
1 'polypeptide(L)'
;MKLKHYLLFGLAISTFFSVGAQEGRQKRADSLFNKFAFVDAAETYKKLVKKDYNKAYALRRLADCYAYMRNPDSAVVYYKQAVQQENVPIEYYYKYAQSLRGLQDYKESRVWLKKFKDAGGTIEKNKLSRDPDFITAVFNAENKYILKEVNINSAFSDFGAFERNGQVYFSSSVNEGALIKHKYAWNEQPFLDMYVTKKDADTIIHHRSKLRGDVNSRFHDGPAIVTKDGKTMYFSRNNFGKYGLKQDKDGISNLKIFRASLVDGEWTNLEELPFGSTEYSVGHPALSNDESKLYFASDMPGGFGGSDIYYVDINDDGTFGPIQNAGEIINTKDNELFPFINSEDILFFSSDGHLGLGLLDIFATVYDENNLLSSVVNLGLPINSNKDDFSFFMNDDGLTGYMASNREGGMGDDDIYGFNRIPRLKLEGTVMDSIGGTPIANALVKLSDADDIQIVYVETDEDGKYEINIDRNTDYIVKVNKEGYPENSVSVTTKGLPSDAQSVTVDFSINPIPSADDDSNEDGDAGSDPMDDKKTKALLAKFNTPIYFDFDSSRIRKVDADRLAEIIDLMKNDFPEMTIRIESHTDSRGPSEYNERLSARRAYSTLQYLISEGIDQSRIIEYKGFGERQLVNGCDGTIRCTEAEHQLNRRTNFIVIKVQ
;
A
#
# COMPACT_ATOMS: atom_id res chain seq x y z
N MET A 1 -21.84 51.10 65.12
CA MET A 1 -20.55 50.46 64.75
C MET A 1 -20.56 48.94 64.78
N LYS A 2 -21.17 48.26 65.78
CA LYS A 2 -21.08 46.80 65.93
C LYS A 2 -21.72 45.98 64.79
N LEU A 3 -22.83 46.44 64.19
CA LEU A 3 -23.50 45.73 63.08
C LEU A 3 -22.69 45.70 61.76
N LYS A 4 -21.91 46.76 61.47
CA LYS A 4 -21.00 46.79 60.31
C LYS A 4 -19.86 45.77 60.43
N HIS A 5 -19.40 45.49 61.65
CA HIS A 5 -18.33 44.52 61.91
C HIS A 5 -18.80 43.06 61.75
N TYR A 6 -20.05 42.74 62.11
CA TYR A 6 -20.62 41.41 61.88
C TYR A 6 -20.93 41.14 60.40
N LEU A 7 -21.34 42.15 59.63
CA LEU A 7 -21.49 42.04 58.17
C LEU A 7 -20.13 41.85 57.47
N LEU A 8 -19.09 42.58 57.88
CA LEU A 8 -17.71 42.39 57.37
C LEU A 8 -17.12 41.02 57.77
N PHE A 9 -17.42 40.51 58.98
CA PHE A 9 -16.96 39.20 59.44
C PHE A 9 -17.72 38.04 58.74
N GLY A 10 -19.03 38.20 58.50
CA GLY A 10 -19.82 37.25 57.70
C GLY A 10 -19.43 37.24 56.22
N LEU A 11 -19.11 38.40 55.64
CA LEU A 11 -18.57 38.51 54.27
C LEU A 11 -17.20 37.83 54.18
N ALA A 12 -16.31 38.06 55.16
CA ALA A 12 -15.00 37.42 55.23
C ALA A 12 -15.12 35.89 55.34
N ILE A 13 -15.99 35.37 56.21
CA ILE A 13 -16.25 33.92 56.35
C ILE A 13 -16.81 33.33 55.04
N SER A 14 -17.74 34.02 54.36
CA SER A 14 -18.27 33.56 53.07
C SER A 14 -17.22 33.54 51.95
N THR A 15 -16.26 34.48 51.97
CA THR A 15 -15.12 34.47 51.05
C THR A 15 -14.12 33.35 51.36
N PHE A 16 -13.87 33.03 52.64
CA PHE A 16 -13.02 31.90 53.02
C PHE A 16 -13.61 30.54 52.64
N PHE A 17 -14.92 30.33 52.85
CA PHE A 17 -15.58 29.09 52.40
C PHE A 17 -15.59 28.94 50.87
N SER A 18 -15.74 30.05 50.14
CA SER A 18 -15.75 30.05 48.67
C SER A 18 -14.38 29.70 48.07
N VAL A 19 -13.30 30.22 48.66
CA VAL A 19 -11.92 29.94 48.24
C VAL A 19 -11.53 28.50 48.59
N GLY A 20 -11.83 28.02 49.80
CA GLY A 20 -11.57 26.62 50.20
C GLY A 20 -12.33 25.60 49.34
N ALA A 21 -13.55 25.93 48.91
CA ALA A 21 -14.33 25.09 48.00
C ALA A 21 -13.76 25.01 46.58
N GLN A 22 -13.10 26.07 46.08
CA GLN A 22 -12.41 26.00 44.79
C GLN A 22 -11.07 25.25 44.88
N GLU A 23 -10.33 25.42 45.98
CA GLU A 23 -9.10 24.65 46.24
C GLU A 23 -9.38 23.14 46.28
N GLY A 24 -10.44 22.73 46.99
CA GLY A 24 -10.87 21.33 47.01
C GLY A 24 -11.27 20.81 45.62
N ARG A 25 -11.86 21.66 44.77
CA ARG A 25 -12.20 21.30 43.38
C ARG A 25 -10.95 21.14 42.52
N GLN A 26 -9.94 21.99 42.67
CA GLN A 26 -8.68 21.83 41.94
C GLN A 26 -7.98 20.53 42.35
N LYS A 27 -7.86 20.24 43.65
CA LYS A 27 -7.30 18.96 44.13
C LYS A 27 -8.03 17.75 43.56
N ARG A 28 -9.37 17.83 43.43
CA ARG A 28 -10.17 16.81 42.76
C ARG A 28 -9.83 16.71 41.27
N ALA A 29 -9.72 17.82 40.55
CA ALA A 29 -9.38 17.83 39.12
C ALA A 29 -7.98 17.23 38.87
N ASP A 30 -6.99 17.62 39.67
CA ASP A 30 -5.63 17.10 39.61
C ASP A 30 -5.60 15.60 39.92
N SER A 31 -6.37 15.17 40.92
CA SER A 31 -6.50 13.74 41.27
C SER A 31 -7.14 12.92 40.15
N LEU A 32 -8.17 13.45 39.48
CA LEU A 32 -8.79 12.81 38.32
C LEU A 32 -7.81 12.72 37.16
N PHE A 33 -7.12 13.82 36.85
CA PHE A 33 -6.12 13.85 35.79
C PHE A 33 -5.01 12.82 36.01
N ASN A 34 -4.45 12.76 37.23
CA ASN A 34 -3.36 11.85 37.54
C ASN A 34 -3.81 10.37 37.54
N LYS A 35 -5.11 10.12 37.63
CA LYS A 35 -5.72 8.80 37.44
C LYS A 35 -6.18 8.56 35.99
N PHE A 36 -5.77 9.43 35.08
CA PHE A 36 -6.16 9.46 33.67
C PHE A 36 -7.67 9.57 33.43
N ALA A 37 -8.45 10.04 34.40
CA ALA A 37 -9.88 10.25 34.23
C ALA A 37 -10.14 11.57 33.48
N PHE A 38 -9.71 11.64 32.21
CA PHE A 38 -9.59 12.90 31.48
C PHE A 38 -10.92 13.56 31.14
N VAL A 39 -11.99 12.79 30.92
CA VAL A 39 -13.34 13.33 30.71
C VAL A 39 -13.79 14.11 31.95
N ASP A 40 -13.76 13.46 33.12
CA ASP A 40 -14.12 14.05 34.41
C ASP A 40 -13.18 15.21 34.82
N ALA A 41 -11.88 15.07 34.55
CA ALA A 41 -10.89 16.10 34.81
C ALA A 41 -11.16 17.34 33.94
N ALA A 42 -11.40 17.15 32.64
CA ALA A 42 -11.73 18.24 31.70
C ALA A 42 -12.98 18.99 32.15
N GLU A 43 -14.05 18.28 32.53
CA GLU A 43 -15.24 18.92 33.08
C GLU A 43 -14.93 19.78 34.31
N THR A 44 -14.11 19.24 35.21
CA THR A 44 -13.79 19.90 36.48
C THR A 44 -12.90 21.12 36.25
N TYR A 45 -11.88 21.03 35.40
CA TYR A 45 -11.04 22.16 35.00
C TYR A 45 -11.84 23.23 34.25
N LYS A 46 -12.75 22.85 33.35
CA LYS A 46 -13.66 23.79 32.66
C LYS A 46 -14.50 24.61 33.65
N LYS A 47 -14.96 23.98 34.74
CA LYS A 47 -15.67 24.67 35.84
C LYS A 47 -14.75 25.64 36.61
N LEU A 48 -13.45 25.34 36.74
CA LEU A 48 -12.47 26.23 37.38
C LEU A 48 -12.13 27.43 36.48
N VAL A 49 -11.91 27.19 35.18
CA VAL A 49 -11.68 28.24 34.18
C VAL A 49 -12.84 29.22 34.12
N LYS A 50 -14.10 28.72 34.13
CA LYS A 50 -15.31 29.56 34.14
C LYS A 50 -15.43 30.43 35.39
N LYS A 51 -14.85 30.00 36.51
CA LYS A 51 -14.88 30.72 37.80
C LYS A 51 -13.64 31.58 38.04
N ASP A 52 -12.73 31.65 37.08
CA ASP A 52 -11.47 32.39 37.17
C ASP A 52 -10.56 31.95 38.34
N TYR A 53 -10.73 30.72 38.85
CA TYR A 53 -9.90 30.20 39.93
C TYR A 53 -8.67 29.48 39.36
N ASN A 54 -7.46 29.98 39.70
CA ASN A 54 -6.19 29.49 39.18
C ASN A 54 -6.25 29.22 37.65
N LYS A 55 -6.89 30.16 36.94
CA LYS A 55 -7.35 29.96 35.55
C LYS A 55 -6.22 29.56 34.63
N ALA A 56 -5.03 30.16 34.79
CA ALA A 56 -3.88 29.87 33.94
C ALA A 56 -3.49 28.38 33.99
N TYR A 57 -3.39 27.83 35.19
CA TYR A 57 -3.11 26.41 35.42
C TYR A 57 -4.28 25.52 34.96
N ALA A 58 -5.51 25.83 35.36
CA ALA A 58 -6.68 25.04 35.00
C ALA A 58 -6.89 24.97 33.48
N LEU A 59 -6.62 26.06 32.77
CA LEU A 59 -6.70 26.14 31.30
C LEU A 59 -5.65 25.23 30.63
N ARG A 60 -4.42 25.26 31.13
CA ARG A 60 -3.33 24.38 30.65
C ARG A 60 -3.70 22.91 30.80
N ARG A 61 -4.16 22.52 32.00
CA ARG A 61 -4.60 21.14 32.28
C ARG A 61 -5.84 20.73 31.51
N LEU A 62 -6.77 21.65 31.26
CA LEU A 62 -7.92 21.41 30.40
C LEU A 62 -7.49 21.11 28.96
N ALA A 63 -6.53 21.89 28.42
CA ALA A 63 -5.98 21.64 27.10
C ALA A 63 -5.27 20.28 27.03
N ASP A 64 -4.48 19.95 28.07
CA ASP A 64 -3.83 18.64 28.21
C ASP A 64 -4.87 17.51 28.19
N CYS A 65 -5.99 17.62 28.93
CA CYS A 65 -7.05 16.60 28.92
C CYS A 65 -7.58 16.34 27.51
N TYR A 66 -7.91 17.38 26.75
CA TYR A 66 -8.41 17.20 25.38
C TYR A 66 -7.35 16.60 24.44
N ALA A 67 -6.08 16.95 24.62
CA ALA A 67 -4.99 16.34 23.85
C ALA A 67 -4.83 14.84 24.17
N TYR A 68 -4.89 14.45 25.44
CA TYR A 68 -4.84 13.04 25.85
C TYR A 68 -6.07 12.23 25.43
N MET A 69 -7.23 12.87 25.28
CA MET A 69 -8.43 12.28 24.67
C MET A 69 -8.40 12.35 23.12
N ARG A 70 -7.24 12.65 22.52
CA ARG A 70 -7.04 12.74 21.06
C ARG A 70 -8.08 13.63 20.35
N ASN A 71 -8.47 14.73 21.00
CA ASN A 71 -9.43 15.72 20.52
C ASN A 71 -8.72 17.05 20.19
N PRO A 72 -8.04 17.15 19.02
CA PRO A 72 -7.29 18.35 18.64
C PRO A 72 -8.19 19.57 18.48
N ASP A 73 -9.43 19.39 18.04
CA ASP A 73 -10.43 20.45 17.86
C ASP A 73 -10.65 21.25 19.15
N SER A 74 -10.82 20.54 20.27
CA SER A 74 -10.94 21.17 21.58
C SER A 74 -9.59 21.60 22.14
N ALA A 75 -8.53 20.81 21.96
CA ALA A 75 -7.21 21.10 22.50
C ALA A 75 -6.63 22.41 21.96
N VAL A 76 -6.71 22.65 20.64
CA VAL A 76 -6.23 23.88 19.98
C VAL A 76 -6.88 25.13 20.57
N VAL A 77 -8.19 25.10 20.86
CA VAL A 77 -8.91 26.24 21.44
C VAL A 77 -8.32 26.68 22.78
N TYR A 78 -7.97 25.72 23.64
CA TYR A 78 -7.44 26.00 24.97
C TYR A 78 -5.93 26.22 24.97
N TYR A 79 -5.17 25.50 24.16
CA TYR A 79 -3.73 25.73 24.00
C TYR A 79 -3.44 27.11 23.41
N LYS A 80 -4.22 27.58 22.43
CA LYS A 80 -4.09 28.93 21.88
C LYS A 80 -4.19 30.02 22.96
N GLN A 81 -5.02 29.81 23.97
CA GLN A 81 -5.13 30.71 25.12
C GLN A 81 -4.00 30.48 26.13
N ALA A 82 -3.56 29.23 26.33
CA ALA A 82 -2.48 28.89 27.26
C ALA A 82 -1.15 29.52 26.84
N VAL A 83 -0.80 29.48 25.55
CA VAL A 83 0.46 30.02 25.02
C VAL A 83 0.54 31.55 25.04
N GLN A 84 -0.54 32.24 25.41
CA GLN A 84 -0.59 33.69 25.60
C GLN A 84 -0.30 34.11 27.06
N GLN A 85 -0.13 33.16 27.98
CA GLN A 85 0.17 33.44 29.38
C GLN A 85 1.64 33.89 29.55
N GLU A 86 1.88 34.89 30.40
CA GLU A 86 3.19 35.54 30.59
C GLU A 86 4.33 34.57 30.98
N ASN A 87 4.01 33.53 31.75
CA ASN A 87 4.96 32.52 32.24
C ASN A 87 4.52 31.10 31.86
N VAL A 88 4.05 30.92 30.63
CA VAL A 88 3.69 29.59 30.13
C VAL A 88 4.95 28.71 30.04
N PRO A 89 4.92 27.47 30.56
CA PRO A 89 6.02 26.54 30.35
C PRO A 89 6.22 26.22 28.85
N ILE A 90 7.48 26.09 28.42
CA ILE A 90 7.83 26.02 26.98
C ILE A 90 7.21 24.80 26.28
N GLU A 91 6.94 23.71 27.00
CA GLU A 91 6.34 22.50 26.46
C GLU A 91 4.93 22.75 25.88
N TYR A 92 4.23 23.79 26.34
CA TYR A 92 2.92 24.16 25.78
C TYR A 92 3.04 24.74 24.36
N TYR A 93 4.18 25.30 23.98
CA TYR A 93 4.43 25.67 22.57
C TYR A 93 4.49 24.43 21.68
N TYR A 94 5.17 23.38 22.15
CA TYR A 94 5.25 22.10 21.45
C TYR A 94 3.87 21.43 21.36
N LYS A 95 3.17 21.28 22.49
CA LYS A 95 1.83 20.67 22.55
C LYS A 95 0.80 21.40 21.68
N TYR A 96 0.85 22.74 21.67
CA TYR A 96 -0.01 23.53 20.80
C TYR A 96 0.32 23.28 19.33
N ALA A 97 1.61 23.28 18.97
CA ALA A 97 2.05 23.01 17.62
C ALA A 97 1.62 21.61 17.13
N GLN A 98 1.70 20.59 17.98
CA GLN A 98 1.23 19.24 17.66
C GLN A 98 -0.28 19.19 17.46
N SER A 99 -1.05 19.82 18.36
CA SER A 99 -2.51 19.88 18.22
C SER A 99 -2.96 20.57 16.94
N LEU A 100 -2.21 21.57 16.46
CA LEU A 100 -2.46 22.24 15.18
C LEU A 100 -2.26 21.30 13.97
N ARG A 101 -1.30 20.36 14.03
CA ARG A 101 -1.16 19.30 13.00
C ARG A 101 -2.40 18.43 12.95
N GLY A 102 -2.96 18.12 14.13
CA GLY A 102 -4.26 17.48 14.31
C GLY A 102 -5.43 18.11 13.53
N LEU A 103 -5.31 19.40 13.18
CA LEU A 103 -6.27 20.18 12.39
C LEU A 103 -5.77 20.53 10.98
N GLN A 104 -4.69 19.91 10.51
CA GLN A 104 -4.00 20.24 9.26
C GLN A 104 -3.46 21.68 9.17
N ASP A 105 -3.37 22.43 10.28
CA ASP A 105 -2.78 23.77 10.30
C ASP A 105 -1.26 23.72 10.44
N TYR A 106 -0.61 23.11 9.44
CA TYR A 106 0.85 22.92 9.41
C TYR A 106 1.61 24.24 9.41
N LYS A 107 1.03 25.28 8.80
CA LYS A 107 1.66 26.60 8.71
C LYS A 107 1.78 27.23 10.10
N GLU A 108 0.69 27.27 10.86
CA GLU A 108 0.73 27.80 12.22
C GLU A 108 1.52 26.86 13.16
N SER A 109 1.41 25.54 12.97
CA SER A 109 2.22 24.55 13.70
C SER A 109 3.72 24.87 13.63
N ARG A 110 4.25 25.13 12.43
CA ARG A 110 5.66 25.52 12.22
C ARG A 110 6.06 26.79 12.96
N VAL A 111 5.16 27.78 13.05
CA VAL A 111 5.42 29.02 13.81
C VAL A 111 5.64 28.69 15.30
N TRP A 112 4.81 27.82 15.87
CA TRP A 112 4.92 27.44 17.28
C TRP A 112 6.06 26.46 17.57
N LEU A 113 6.39 25.55 16.65
CA LEU A 113 7.60 24.74 16.75
C LEU A 113 8.86 25.60 16.73
N LYS A 114 8.88 26.66 15.90
CA LYS A 114 9.98 27.63 15.92
C LYS A 114 10.08 28.35 17.25
N LYS A 115 8.97 28.84 17.81
CA LYS A 115 8.94 29.46 19.14
C LYS A 115 9.40 28.51 20.24
N PHE A 116 9.00 27.24 20.18
CA PHE A 116 9.47 26.20 21.10
C PHE A 116 10.99 26.06 21.03
N LYS A 117 11.55 25.95 19.82
CA LYS A 117 13.00 25.88 19.61
C LYS A 117 13.74 27.13 20.10
N ASP A 118 13.24 28.32 19.75
CA ASP A 118 13.83 29.60 20.13
C ASP A 118 13.79 29.82 21.67
N ALA A 119 12.82 29.20 22.36
CA ALA A 119 12.71 29.19 23.82
C ALA A 119 13.57 28.10 24.52
N GLY A 120 14.43 27.39 23.77
CA GLY A 120 15.33 26.35 24.30
C GLY A 120 14.80 24.92 24.20
N GLY A 121 13.65 24.72 23.55
CA GLY A 121 13.11 23.39 23.26
C GLY A 121 13.96 22.63 22.24
N THR A 122 14.02 21.30 22.39
CA THR A 122 14.75 20.43 21.47
C THR A 122 13.79 19.82 20.45
N ILE A 123 14.09 20.04 19.16
CA ILE A 123 13.46 19.35 18.02
C ILE A 123 14.57 18.75 17.17
N GLU A 124 14.27 17.68 16.44
CA GLU A 124 15.21 17.10 15.49
C GLU A 124 15.75 18.16 14.52
N LYS A 125 17.05 18.06 14.24
CA LYS A 125 17.88 19.12 13.63
C LYS A 125 17.31 19.67 12.31
N ASN A 126 16.55 18.84 11.58
CA ASN A 126 16.00 19.16 10.26
C ASN A 126 14.46 19.07 10.18
N LYS A 127 13.74 18.76 11.27
CA LYS A 127 12.28 18.55 11.23
C LYS A 127 11.55 19.79 10.72
N LEU A 128 11.91 20.98 11.24
CA LEU A 128 11.28 22.25 10.85
C LEU A 128 11.60 22.67 9.40
N SER A 129 12.82 22.44 8.92
CA SER A 129 13.23 22.84 7.57
C SER A 129 12.70 21.91 6.49
N ARG A 130 12.54 20.61 6.79
CA ARG A 130 12.00 19.61 5.86
C ARG A 130 10.47 19.57 5.84
N ASP A 131 9.79 20.03 6.89
CA ASP A 131 8.32 19.94 7.01
C ASP A 131 7.55 20.57 5.83
N PRO A 132 7.89 21.77 5.30
CA PRO A 132 7.20 22.32 4.13
C PRO A 132 7.30 21.41 2.89
N ASP A 133 8.52 20.97 2.55
CA ASP A 133 8.78 20.11 1.39
C ASP A 133 8.13 18.74 1.57
N PHE A 134 8.16 18.19 2.78
CA PHE A 134 7.48 16.95 3.13
C PHE A 134 5.98 17.05 2.92
N ILE A 135 5.32 18.06 3.50
CA ILE A 135 3.88 18.25 3.35
C ILE A 135 3.52 18.43 1.86
N THR A 136 4.26 19.27 1.13
CA THR A 136 4.04 19.44 -0.31
C THR A 136 4.23 18.12 -1.08
N ALA A 137 5.27 17.33 -0.77
CA ALA A 137 5.51 16.06 -1.43
C ALA A 137 4.38 15.06 -1.15
N VAL A 138 3.89 14.96 0.08
CA VAL A 138 2.83 14.01 0.45
C VAL A 138 1.49 14.37 -0.23
N PHE A 139 1.10 15.65 -0.24
CA PHE A 139 -0.16 16.07 -0.87
C PHE A 139 -0.13 16.05 -2.41
N ASN A 140 1.06 16.04 -3.01
CA ASN A 140 1.24 15.92 -4.46
C ASN A 140 1.55 14.49 -4.93
N ALA A 141 1.81 13.56 -4.01
CA ALA A 141 2.12 12.18 -4.35
C ALA A 141 0.87 11.44 -4.83
N GLU A 142 1.05 10.52 -5.78
CA GLU A 142 0.00 9.59 -6.15
C GLU A 142 -0.27 8.61 -5.01
N ASN A 143 -1.56 8.40 -4.72
CA ASN A 143 -1.99 7.48 -3.68
C ASN A 143 -1.59 6.04 -4.05
N LYS A 144 -0.83 5.39 -3.17
CA LYS A 144 -0.40 3.99 -3.33
C LYS A 144 -1.33 3.00 -2.65
N TYR A 145 -2.36 3.48 -1.97
CA TYR A 145 -3.31 2.67 -1.23
C TYR A 145 -4.73 3.17 -1.46
N ILE A 146 -5.69 2.26 -1.37
CA ILE A 146 -7.12 2.52 -1.36
C ILE A 146 -7.62 2.02 -0.01
N LEU A 147 -8.16 2.92 0.82
CA LEU A 147 -8.82 2.54 2.06
C LEU A 147 -10.26 2.08 1.78
N LYS A 148 -10.70 1.13 2.60
CA LYS A 148 -12.05 0.56 2.58
C LYS A 148 -12.60 0.50 4.00
N GLU A 149 -13.85 0.90 4.15
CA GLU A 149 -14.60 0.63 5.37
C GLU A 149 -14.81 -0.89 5.53
N VAL A 150 -14.89 -1.33 6.78
CA VAL A 150 -15.11 -2.74 7.12
C VAL A 150 -16.31 -2.86 8.06
N ASN A 151 -17.08 -3.93 7.92
CA ASN A 151 -18.31 -4.15 8.68
C ASN A 151 -18.09 -4.60 10.14
N ILE A 152 -16.84 -4.62 10.63
CA ILE A 152 -16.48 -5.10 11.97
C ILE A 152 -16.48 -4.00 13.04
N ASN A 153 -16.43 -2.74 12.63
CA ASN A 153 -16.42 -1.59 13.54
C ASN A 153 -17.70 -1.50 14.37
N SER A 154 -17.59 -0.80 15.49
CA SER A 154 -18.65 -0.50 16.44
C SER A 154 -18.74 1.02 16.63
N ALA A 155 -19.66 1.46 17.50
CA ALA A 155 -19.73 2.86 17.92
C ALA A 155 -18.67 3.23 19.00
N PHE A 156 -17.68 2.35 19.24
CA PHE A 156 -16.62 2.48 20.23
C PHE A 156 -15.25 2.35 19.55
N SER A 157 -14.15 2.30 20.29
CA SER A 157 -12.83 2.00 19.71
C SER A 157 -12.73 0.55 19.25
N ASP A 158 -12.31 0.37 18.00
CA ASP A 158 -11.98 -0.89 17.34
C ASP A 158 -10.62 -0.75 16.64
N PHE A 159 -9.66 -1.63 16.95
CA PHE A 159 -8.31 -1.59 16.37
C PHE A 159 -7.58 -2.94 16.54
N GLY A 160 -6.31 -3.03 16.18
CA GLY A 160 -5.53 -4.26 16.40
C GLY A 160 -5.87 -5.37 15.41
N ALA A 161 -6.41 -5.02 14.24
CA ALA A 161 -6.92 -5.99 13.29
C ALA A 161 -5.80 -6.74 12.55
N PHE A 162 -5.85 -8.07 12.56
CA PHE A 162 -4.97 -8.91 11.76
C PHE A 162 -5.69 -10.16 11.26
N GLU A 163 -5.19 -10.73 10.16
CA GLU A 163 -5.72 -11.95 9.57
C GLU A 163 -4.85 -13.16 9.90
N ARG A 164 -5.48 -14.28 10.27
CA ARG A 164 -4.82 -15.58 10.40
C ARG A 164 -5.81 -16.69 10.09
N ASN A 165 -5.45 -17.59 9.18
CA ASN A 165 -6.25 -18.78 8.84
C ASN A 165 -7.71 -18.46 8.45
N GLY A 166 -7.92 -17.42 7.62
CA GLY A 166 -9.24 -16.97 7.16
C GLY A 166 -10.10 -16.29 8.23
N GLN A 167 -9.51 -15.99 9.40
CA GLN A 167 -10.15 -15.28 10.49
C GLN A 167 -9.49 -13.91 10.68
N VAL A 168 -10.30 -12.92 11.02
CA VAL A 168 -9.86 -11.57 11.38
C VAL A 168 -10.01 -11.42 12.89
N TYR A 169 -8.89 -11.21 13.58
CA TYR A 169 -8.81 -10.95 15.01
C TYR A 169 -8.67 -9.45 15.22
N PHE A 170 -9.27 -8.90 16.28
CA PHE A 170 -9.18 -7.47 16.59
C PHE A 170 -9.55 -7.21 18.06
N SER A 171 -9.25 -6.01 18.55
CA SER A 171 -9.65 -5.53 19.87
C SER A 171 -10.78 -4.53 19.74
N SER A 172 -11.76 -4.61 20.63
CA SER A 172 -12.93 -3.73 20.62
C SER A 172 -13.37 -3.36 22.03
N SER A 173 -13.74 -2.10 22.21
CA SER A 173 -14.38 -1.60 23.44
C SER A 173 -15.89 -1.88 23.45
N VAL A 174 -16.42 -2.60 22.46
CA VAL A 174 -17.80 -3.06 22.53
C VAL A 174 -17.95 -4.07 23.67
N ASN A 175 -19.01 -3.93 24.47
CA ASN A 175 -19.33 -4.90 25.52
C ASN A 175 -20.77 -5.41 25.38
N GLU A 176 -20.99 -6.16 24.30
CA GLU A 176 -22.22 -6.92 24.06
C GLU A 176 -22.29 -8.08 25.07
N GLY A 177 -23.27 -8.03 25.99
CA GLY A 177 -23.58 -9.11 26.92
C GLY A 177 -23.28 -8.86 28.41
N ALA A 178 -22.56 -7.80 28.79
CA ALA A 178 -22.30 -7.51 30.21
C ALA A 178 -23.52 -6.86 30.90
N LEU A 179 -23.99 -7.47 31.99
CA LEU A 179 -25.04 -6.93 32.86
C LEU A 179 -24.61 -5.65 33.58
N ILE A 180 -23.31 -5.49 33.84
CA ILE A 180 -22.70 -4.30 34.44
C ILE A 180 -21.60 -3.80 33.48
N LYS A 181 -21.78 -2.60 32.95
CA LYS A 181 -20.78 -1.96 32.09
C LYS A 181 -19.78 -1.19 32.94
N HIS A 182 -18.63 -1.80 33.22
CA HIS A 182 -17.50 -1.08 33.78
C HIS A 182 -16.93 -0.15 32.71
N LYS A 183 -16.90 1.15 32.99
CA LYS A 183 -16.35 2.17 32.09
C LYS A 183 -14.90 2.46 32.46
N TYR A 184 -14.06 2.54 31.46
CA TYR A 184 -12.72 3.07 31.53
C TYR A 184 -12.78 4.59 31.75
N ALA A 185 -12.05 5.09 32.74
CA ALA A 185 -12.17 6.48 33.15
C ALA A 185 -11.59 7.47 32.13
N TRP A 186 -10.70 7.02 31.23
CA TRP A 186 -10.04 7.86 30.24
C TRP A 186 -11.00 8.45 29.22
N ASN A 187 -11.87 7.62 28.66
CA ASN A 187 -12.79 7.97 27.57
C ASN A 187 -14.26 7.58 27.85
N GLU A 188 -14.55 7.06 29.05
CA GLU A 188 -15.87 6.55 29.46
C GLU A 188 -16.44 5.38 28.61
N GLN A 189 -15.59 4.70 27.85
CA GLN A 189 -15.97 3.50 27.09
C GLN A 189 -15.77 2.23 27.92
N PRO A 190 -16.37 1.08 27.55
CA PRO A 190 -16.03 -0.20 28.18
C PRO A 190 -14.55 -0.57 27.99
N PHE A 191 -14.06 -1.51 28.80
CA PHE A 191 -12.72 -2.08 28.61
C PHE A 191 -12.65 -2.89 27.31
N LEU A 192 -11.43 -2.96 26.75
CA LEU A 192 -11.14 -3.68 25.52
C LEU A 192 -11.21 -5.18 25.76
N ASP A 193 -11.95 -5.88 24.90
CA ASP A 193 -11.92 -7.33 24.74
C ASP A 193 -11.40 -7.66 23.33
N MET A 194 -10.86 -8.86 23.17
CA MET A 194 -10.44 -9.41 21.89
C MET A 194 -11.54 -10.25 21.24
N TYR A 195 -11.71 -10.04 19.94
CA TYR A 195 -12.75 -10.60 19.11
C TYR A 195 -12.17 -11.31 17.89
N VAL A 196 -12.97 -12.20 17.31
CA VAL A 196 -12.68 -12.86 16.03
C VAL A 196 -13.93 -12.92 15.15
N THR A 197 -13.74 -12.77 13.85
CA THR A 197 -14.76 -12.98 12.81
C THR A 197 -14.16 -13.66 11.59
N LYS A 198 -14.99 -14.15 10.67
CA LYS A 198 -14.54 -14.63 9.36
C LYS A 198 -14.32 -13.44 8.43
N LYS A 199 -13.29 -13.50 7.58
CA LYS A 199 -12.92 -12.45 6.61
C LYS A 199 -14.09 -11.96 5.75
N ASP A 200 -14.84 -12.90 5.16
CA ASP A 200 -15.92 -12.62 4.20
C ASP A 200 -17.32 -12.68 4.83
N ALA A 201 -17.46 -12.34 6.11
CA ALA A 201 -18.76 -12.36 6.78
C ALA A 201 -19.66 -11.21 6.26
N ASP A 202 -20.34 -11.45 5.13
CA ASP A 202 -21.15 -10.46 4.40
C ASP A 202 -22.60 -10.36 4.91
N THR A 203 -22.77 -10.23 6.22
CA THR A 203 -24.10 -9.99 6.79
C THR A 203 -24.03 -8.87 7.80
N ILE A 204 -25.04 -8.00 7.75
CA ILE A 204 -25.37 -6.92 8.69
C ILE A 204 -25.51 -7.43 10.14
N ILE A 205 -25.40 -8.75 10.37
CA ILE A 205 -25.36 -9.37 11.67
C ILE A 205 -23.91 -9.32 12.17
N HIS A 206 -23.71 -8.64 13.30
CA HIS A 206 -22.47 -8.57 14.07
C HIS A 206 -21.88 -9.96 14.38
N HIS A 207 -21.23 -10.62 13.42
CA HIS A 207 -20.60 -11.94 13.57
C HIS A 207 -19.24 -11.87 14.28
N ARG A 208 -19.05 -10.88 15.16
CA ARG A 208 -17.90 -10.83 16.06
C ARG A 208 -18.17 -11.74 17.26
N SER A 209 -17.32 -12.73 17.45
CA SER A 209 -17.34 -13.56 18.65
C SER A 209 -16.21 -13.10 19.55
N LYS A 210 -16.51 -12.83 20.84
CA LYS A 210 -15.44 -12.72 21.84
C LYS A 210 -14.59 -13.98 21.78
N LEU A 211 -13.28 -13.83 21.83
CA LEU A 211 -12.38 -14.97 21.97
C LEU A 211 -12.74 -15.75 23.24
N ARG A 212 -12.77 -17.08 23.12
CA ARG A 212 -13.06 -18.01 24.22
C ARG A 212 -11.80 -18.33 25.01
N GLY A 213 -11.98 -18.66 26.28
CA GLY A 213 -10.89 -19.00 27.21
C GLY A 213 -10.43 -17.79 28.04
N ASP A 214 -9.16 -17.78 28.42
CA ASP A 214 -8.57 -16.93 29.47
C ASP A 214 -7.99 -15.60 28.94
N VAL A 215 -8.19 -15.30 27.66
CA VAL A 215 -7.60 -14.15 26.96
C VAL A 215 -8.42 -12.86 27.08
N ASN A 216 -9.67 -12.94 27.51
CA ASN A 216 -10.49 -11.79 27.86
C ASN A 216 -10.69 -11.71 29.38
N SER A 217 -10.45 -10.54 29.96
CA SER A 217 -10.52 -10.26 31.38
C SER A 217 -11.61 -9.24 31.70
N ARG A 218 -11.55 -8.63 32.88
CA ARG A 218 -12.45 -7.51 33.26
C ARG A 218 -11.82 -6.13 33.03
N PHE A 219 -10.61 -6.08 32.47
CA PHE A 219 -9.81 -4.89 32.17
C PHE A 219 -9.39 -4.93 30.69
N HIS A 220 -8.50 -4.03 30.23
CA HIS A 220 -8.12 -4.04 28.82
C HIS A 220 -7.29 -5.28 28.47
N ASP A 221 -7.74 -5.94 27.40
CA ASP A 221 -7.08 -7.04 26.71
C ASP A 221 -6.91 -6.69 25.22
N GLY A 222 -5.75 -7.01 24.68
CA GLY A 222 -5.38 -6.67 23.31
C GLY A 222 -4.58 -5.37 23.19
N PRO A 223 -3.98 -5.11 22.01
CA PRO A 223 -4.03 -5.93 20.80
C PRO A 223 -3.19 -7.21 20.91
N ALA A 224 -3.35 -8.09 19.93
CA ALA A 224 -2.72 -9.41 19.89
C ALA A 224 -2.11 -9.73 18.52
N ILE A 225 -1.31 -10.79 18.49
CA ILE A 225 -0.85 -11.47 17.28
C ILE A 225 -0.88 -12.99 17.51
N VAL A 226 -1.15 -13.75 16.45
CA VAL A 226 -1.18 -15.23 16.48
C VAL A 226 -0.14 -15.81 15.52
N THR A 227 0.55 -16.85 15.98
CA THR A 227 1.55 -17.57 15.19
C THR A 227 0.97 -18.15 13.90
N LYS A 228 1.81 -18.39 12.89
CA LYS A 228 1.45 -18.92 11.57
C LYS A 228 0.74 -20.27 11.69
N ASP A 229 1.16 -21.11 12.64
CA ASP A 229 0.50 -22.39 12.93
C ASP A 229 -0.87 -22.25 13.62
N GLY A 230 -1.26 -21.04 14.04
CA GLY A 230 -2.52 -20.73 14.68
C GLY A 230 -2.63 -21.14 16.14
N LYS A 231 -1.55 -21.62 16.78
CA LYS A 231 -1.62 -22.26 18.11
C LYS A 231 -1.21 -21.36 19.26
N THR A 232 -0.39 -20.34 19.02
CA THR A 232 0.12 -19.46 20.08
C THR A 232 -0.31 -18.03 19.82
N MET A 233 -0.84 -17.38 20.84
CA MET A 233 -1.22 -15.96 20.83
C MET A 233 -0.32 -15.20 21.78
N TYR A 234 0.14 -14.02 21.35
CA TYR A 234 0.78 -13.02 22.20
C TYR A 234 -0.12 -11.79 22.26
N PHE A 235 -0.37 -11.24 23.45
CA PHE A 235 -1.28 -10.10 23.58
C PHE A 235 -0.96 -9.19 24.77
N SER A 236 -1.32 -7.91 24.64
CA SER A 236 -1.25 -6.93 25.73
C SER A 236 -2.39 -7.14 26.74
N ARG A 237 -2.13 -6.88 28.02
CA ARG A 237 -3.14 -6.89 29.08
C ARG A 237 -2.78 -5.94 30.22
N ASN A 238 -3.77 -5.30 30.83
CA ASN A 238 -3.54 -4.54 32.07
C ASN A 238 -2.98 -5.43 33.19
N ASN A 239 -2.04 -4.89 33.96
CA ASN A 239 -1.54 -5.56 35.16
C ASN A 239 -2.61 -5.58 36.26
N PHE A 240 -3.12 -6.75 36.62
CA PHE A 240 -4.08 -6.90 37.71
C PHE A 240 -3.79 -8.10 38.61
N GLY A 241 -4.37 -8.08 39.81
CA GLY A 241 -4.36 -9.19 40.74
C GLY A 241 -5.76 -9.48 41.28
N LYS A 242 -5.82 -10.33 42.31
CA LYS A 242 -7.08 -10.77 42.95
C LYS A 242 -7.99 -9.59 43.36
N TYR A 243 -7.40 -8.48 43.80
CA TYR A 243 -8.11 -7.34 44.36
C TYR A 243 -8.33 -6.16 43.40
N GLY A 244 -7.93 -6.27 42.12
CA GLY A 244 -8.08 -5.19 41.13
C GLY A 244 -6.80 -4.94 40.34
N LEU A 245 -6.74 -3.78 39.67
CA LEU A 245 -5.54 -3.31 38.96
C LEU A 245 -4.36 -3.21 39.94
N LYS A 246 -3.18 -3.66 39.51
CA LYS A 246 -1.92 -3.40 40.20
C LYS A 246 -1.35 -2.11 39.65
N GLN A 247 -0.92 -1.24 40.56
CA GLN A 247 -0.48 0.10 40.23
C GLN A 247 1.01 0.26 40.57
N ASP A 248 1.70 1.08 39.80
CA ASP A 248 3.03 1.58 40.14
C ASP A 248 2.97 2.63 41.27
N LYS A 249 4.13 3.22 41.57
CA LYS A 249 4.28 4.30 42.56
C LYS A 249 3.44 5.54 42.27
N ASP A 250 3.07 5.76 41.01
CA ASP A 250 2.32 6.94 40.53
C ASP A 250 0.81 6.63 40.42
N GLY A 251 0.39 5.40 40.73
CA GLY A 251 -1.01 4.97 40.71
C GLY A 251 -1.48 4.50 39.33
N ILE A 252 -0.56 4.25 38.41
CA ILE A 252 -0.82 3.87 37.01
C ILE A 252 -0.84 2.35 36.91
N SER A 253 -1.82 1.79 36.18
CA SER A 253 -1.86 0.36 35.87
C SER A 253 -1.18 0.09 34.54
N ASN A 254 0.09 -0.29 34.57
CA ASN A 254 0.88 -0.59 33.38
C ASN A 254 0.41 -1.84 32.63
N LEU A 255 0.78 -1.93 31.35
CA LEU A 255 0.52 -3.09 30.49
C LEU A 255 1.61 -4.14 30.60
N LYS A 256 1.25 -5.40 30.38
CA LYS A 256 2.17 -6.52 30.20
C LYS A 256 1.79 -7.33 28.97
N ILE A 257 2.74 -8.11 28.46
CA ILE A 257 2.49 -9.09 27.40
C ILE A 257 2.30 -10.48 28.02
N PHE A 258 1.30 -11.20 27.53
CA PHE A 258 1.02 -12.58 27.87
C PHE A 258 1.08 -13.45 26.63
N ARG A 259 1.34 -14.75 26.81
CA ARG A 259 1.08 -15.78 25.81
C ARG A 259 -0.03 -16.74 26.24
N ALA A 260 -0.76 -17.27 25.27
CA ALA A 260 -1.78 -18.30 25.47
C ALA A 260 -1.74 -19.33 24.32
N SER A 261 -2.24 -20.53 24.59
CA SER A 261 -2.31 -21.62 23.60
C SER A 261 -3.74 -21.95 23.23
N LEU A 262 -3.99 -22.20 21.94
CA LEU A 262 -5.29 -22.66 21.46
C LEU A 262 -5.44 -24.18 21.70
N VAL A 263 -6.35 -24.56 22.60
CA VAL A 263 -6.66 -25.96 22.94
C VAL A 263 -8.16 -26.16 22.84
N ASP A 264 -8.60 -27.12 22.02
CA ASP A 264 -10.02 -27.44 21.81
C ASP A 264 -10.92 -26.23 21.43
N GLY A 265 -10.34 -25.25 20.73
CA GLY A 265 -11.03 -24.03 20.30
C GLY A 265 -11.13 -22.93 21.36
N GLU A 266 -10.43 -23.07 22.49
CA GLU A 266 -10.34 -22.08 23.55
C GLU A 266 -8.88 -21.67 23.80
N TRP A 267 -8.64 -20.38 24.07
CA TRP A 267 -7.31 -19.90 24.42
C TRP A 267 -7.05 -20.12 25.91
N THR A 268 -6.14 -21.02 26.23
CA THR A 268 -5.82 -21.46 27.60
C THR A 268 -4.31 -21.33 27.86
N ASN A 269 -3.81 -21.92 28.95
CA ASN A 269 -2.37 -21.95 29.29
C ASN A 269 -1.74 -20.55 29.33
N LEU A 270 -2.45 -19.61 29.96
CA LEU A 270 -2.03 -18.21 30.06
C LEU A 270 -0.72 -18.08 30.85
N GLU A 271 0.26 -17.41 30.25
CA GLU A 271 1.57 -17.14 30.85
C GLU A 271 1.97 -15.67 30.65
N GLU A 272 2.39 -15.00 31.72
CA GLU A 272 3.00 -13.67 31.65
C GLU A 272 4.43 -13.79 31.11
N LEU A 273 4.81 -12.95 30.13
CA LEU A 273 6.17 -12.98 29.59
C LEU A 273 7.20 -12.38 30.56
N PRO A 274 8.45 -12.87 30.59
CA PRO A 274 9.40 -12.62 31.68
C PRO A 274 9.98 -11.19 31.73
N PHE A 275 9.63 -10.33 30.76
CA PHE A 275 10.10 -8.95 30.66
C PHE A 275 9.04 -7.90 31.05
N GLY A 276 7.86 -8.33 31.52
CA GLY A 276 6.84 -7.44 32.09
C GLY A 276 7.21 -6.87 33.46
N SER A 277 6.68 -5.69 33.80
CA SER A 277 6.95 -5.00 35.07
C SER A 277 5.68 -4.36 35.67
N THR A 278 5.74 -3.98 36.94
CA THR A 278 4.75 -3.08 37.54
C THR A 278 5.04 -1.61 37.23
N GLU A 279 6.30 -1.25 36.98
CA GLU A 279 6.77 0.15 36.92
C GLU A 279 6.79 0.75 35.51
N TYR A 280 6.59 -0.08 34.48
CA TYR A 280 6.57 0.33 33.09
C TYR A 280 5.65 -0.60 32.31
N SER A 281 5.16 -0.12 31.18
CA SER A 281 4.31 -0.84 30.24
C SER A 281 5.13 -1.59 29.20
N VAL A 282 4.67 -2.79 28.87
CA VAL A 282 5.11 -3.56 27.71
C VAL A 282 3.86 -4.01 26.97
N GLY A 283 3.78 -3.75 25.67
CA GLY A 283 2.61 -4.07 24.87
C GLY A 283 2.83 -4.04 23.37
N HIS A 284 1.75 -4.24 22.64
CA HIS A 284 1.70 -4.24 21.17
C HIS A 284 2.63 -5.30 20.55
N PRO A 285 2.46 -6.59 20.90
CA PRO A 285 3.32 -7.65 20.40
C PRO A 285 3.22 -7.82 18.89
N ALA A 286 4.35 -8.06 18.24
CA ALA A 286 4.43 -8.45 16.84
C ALA A 286 5.52 -9.50 16.62
N LEU A 287 5.30 -10.45 15.72
CA LEU A 287 6.26 -11.50 15.40
C LEU A 287 7.04 -11.10 14.15
N SER A 288 8.33 -11.47 14.09
CA SER A 288 9.06 -11.49 12.81
C SER A 288 8.41 -12.45 11.82
N ASN A 289 8.73 -12.32 10.54
CA ASN A 289 8.17 -13.18 9.50
C ASN A 289 8.44 -14.67 9.78
N ASP A 290 9.65 -15.01 10.22
CA ASP A 290 10.05 -16.37 10.57
C ASP A 290 9.62 -16.80 12.00
N GLU A 291 8.97 -15.90 12.74
CA GLU A 291 8.55 -16.09 14.14
C GLU A 291 9.69 -16.36 15.14
N SER A 292 10.94 -16.05 14.76
CA SER A 292 12.12 -16.18 15.63
C SER A 292 12.32 -14.98 16.57
N LYS A 293 11.58 -13.87 16.37
CA LYS A 293 11.63 -12.68 17.21
C LYS A 293 10.25 -12.20 17.60
N LEU A 294 10.15 -11.66 18.81
CA LEU A 294 8.97 -10.94 19.30
C LEU A 294 9.34 -9.47 19.52
N TYR A 295 8.73 -8.59 18.73
CA TYR A 295 8.79 -7.14 18.84
C TYR A 295 7.67 -6.62 19.75
N PHE A 296 7.92 -5.52 20.43
CA PHE A 296 6.95 -4.87 21.31
C PHE A 296 7.32 -3.41 21.58
N ALA A 297 6.34 -2.61 22.01
CA ALA A 297 6.54 -1.25 22.48
C ALA A 297 6.66 -1.21 24.02
N SER A 298 7.53 -0.35 24.55
CA SER A 298 7.69 -0.16 25.99
C SER A 298 8.23 1.21 26.37
N ASP A 299 7.75 1.75 27.49
CA ASP A 299 8.26 2.96 28.16
C ASP A 299 9.29 2.62 29.27
N MET A 300 9.93 1.44 29.18
CA MET A 300 10.90 1.02 30.18
C MET A 300 12.12 1.97 30.25
N PRO A 301 12.71 2.16 31.45
CA PRO A 301 13.85 3.04 31.62
C PRO A 301 15.06 2.65 30.76
N GLY A 302 15.73 3.64 30.17
CA GLY A 302 16.92 3.46 29.34
C GLY A 302 16.67 3.54 27.83
N GLY A 303 15.42 3.75 27.41
CA GLY A 303 15.06 4.09 26.03
C GLY A 303 15.40 5.52 25.62
N PHE A 304 14.99 5.88 24.40
CA PHE A 304 15.19 7.19 23.78
C PHE A 304 14.11 8.21 24.19
N GLY A 305 12.90 7.74 24.49
CA GLY A 305 11.75 8.63 24.66
C GLY A 305 10.61 8.09 25.49
N GLY A 306 9.40 8.40 25.06
CA GLY A 306 8.14 7.98 25.65
C GLY A 306 8.01 6.45 25.61
N SER A 307 7.58 5.91 24.48
CA SER A 307 7.60 4.46 24.23
C SER A 307 8.53 4.17 23.08
N ASP A 308 9.38 3.16 23.24
CA ASP A 308 10.32 2.70 22.22
C ASP A 308 9.91 1.30 21.74
N ILE A 309 10.28 0.94 20.50
CA ILE A 309 10.25 -0.43 19.99
C ILE A 309 11.49 -1.20 20.47
N TYR A 310 11.22 -2.39 20.99
CA TYR A 310 12.20 -3.40 21.41
C TYR A 310 11.87 -4.75 20.77
N TYR A 311 12.82 -5.68 20.85
CA TYR A 311 12.59 -7.07 20.48
C TYR A 311 13.39 -8.05 21.35
N VAL A 312 12.95 -9.29 21.37
CA VAL A 312 13.65 -10.44 21.97
C VAL A 312 13.67 -11.60 20.96
N ASP A 313 14.72 -12.43 21.03
CA ASP A 313 14.73 -13.72 20.33
C ASP A 313 13.77 -14.70 21.02
N ILE A 314 13.08 -15.51 20.24
CA ILE A 314 12.30 -16.67 20.69
C ILE A 314 13.15 -17.90 20.43
N ASN A 315 13.60 -18.57 21.49
CA ASN A 315 14.40 -19.78 21.40
C ASN A 315 13.52 -21.00 21.05
N ASP A 316 14.13 -22.07 20.53
CA ASP A 316 13.43 -23.32 20.16
C ASP A 316 12.63 -23.96 21.31
N ASP A 317 13.04 -23.73 22.56
CA ASP A 317 12.35 -24.22 23.76
C ASP A 317 11.21 -23.30 24.23
N GLY A 318 10.93 -22.23 23.48
CA GLY A 318 9.92 -21.22 23.78
C GLY A 318 10.34 -20.20 24.86
N THR A 319 11.61 -20.19 25.28
CA THR A 319 12.15 -19.13 26.14
C THR A 319 12.55 -17.89 25.34
N PHE A 320 12.84 -16.79 26.02
CA PHE A 320 13.17 -15.52 25.37
C PHE A 320 14.62 -15.11 25.64
N GLY A 321 15.27 -14.59 24.59
CA GLY A 321 16.59 -13.96 24.68
C GLY A 321 16.58 -12.61 25.42
N PRO A 322 17.73 -11.94 25.52
CA PRO A 322 17.83 -10.61 26.13
C PRO A 322 17.10 -9.56 25.29
N ILE A 323 16.49 -8.58 25.97
CA ILE A 323 15.82 -7.44 25.34
C ILE A 323 16.83 -6.59 24.55
N GLN A 324 16.48 -6.28 23.30
CA GLN A 324 17.23 -5.38 22.42
C GLN A 324 16.37 -4.16 22.06
N ASN A 325 16.93 -2.96 22.10
CA ASN A 325 16.28 -1.74 21.61
C ASN A 325 16.44 -1.66 20.07
N ALA A 326 15.38 -1.26 19.36
CA ALA A 326 15.39 -1.19 17.89
C ALA A 326 16.27 -0.05 17.31
N GLY A 327 16.82 0.82 18.17
CA GLY A 327 17.79 1.85 17.81
C GLY A 327 17.18 3.20 17.44
N GLU A 328 18.05 4.22 17.37
CA GLU A 328 17.67 5.65 17.23
C GLU A 328 17.08 6.05 15.87
N ILE A 329 17.15 5.17 14.86
CA ILE A 329 16.49 5.40 13.57
C ILE A 329 14.99 5.17 13.70
N ILE A 330 14.58 4.22 14.54
CA ILE A 330 13.17 3.88 14.80
C ILE A 330 12.67 4.69 15.99
N ASN A 331 13.41 4.64 17.10
CA ASN A 331 12.99 5.22 18.38
C ASN A 331 13.40 6.69 18.50
N THR A 332 12.45 7.51 18.89
CA THR A 332 12.60 8.96 19.06
C THR A 332 12.47 9.35 20.52
N LYS A 333 12.39 10.66 20.80
CA LYS A 333 12.10 11.17 22.14
C LYS A 333 10.61 11.07 22.53
N ASP A 334 9.74 10.83 21.55
CA ASP A 334 8.29 10.78 21.75
C ASP A 334 7.84 9.30 21.76
N ASN A 335 6.72 8.90 21.13
CA ASN A 335 6.20 7.53 21.21
C ASN A 335 6.31 6.78 19.88
N GLU A 336 6.82 5.56 19.93
CA GLU A 336 6.77 4.53 18.91
C GLU A 336 5.97 3.32 19.40
N LEU A 337 4.92 2.95 18.67
CA LEU A 337 3.89 1.99 19.08
C LEU A 337 3.50 1.06 17.93
N PHE A 338 2.75 -0.01 18.22
CA PHE A 338 2.15 -0.91 17.23
C PHE A 338 3.13 -1.41 16.15
N PRO A 339 4.23 -2.07 16.52
CA PRO A 339 5.11 -2.68 15.53
C PRO A 339 4.36 -3.77 14.74
N PHE A 340 4.75 -3.98 13.49
CA PHE A 340 4.32 -5.08 12.64
C PHE A 340 5.42 -5.40 11.63
N ILE A 341 5.68 -6.69 11.38
CA ILE A 341 6.71 -7.13 10.44
C ILE A 341 6.00 -7.91 9.32
N ASN A 342 6.22 -7.49 8.06
CA ASN A 342 5.61 -8.14 6.91
C ASN A 342 6.44 -9.35 6.43
N SER A 343 5.97 -9.99 5.35
CA SER A 343 6.63 -11.13 4.70
C SER A 343 8.00 -10.82 4.07
N GLU A 344 8.38 -9.54 3.98
CA GLU A 344 9.67 -9.05 3.46
C GLU A 344 10.60 -8.55 4.58
N ASP A 345 10.30 -8.87 5.84
CA ASP A 345 11.04 -8.43 7.03
C ASP A 345 11.14 -6.90 7.21
N ILE A 346 10.21 -6.16 6.62
CA ILE A 346 10.05 -4.71 6.82
C ILE A 346 9.25 -4.46 8.08
N LEU A 347 9.81 -3.68 9.00
CA LEU A 347 9.12 -3.20 10.20
C LEU A 347 8.28 -1.97 9.87
N PHE A 348 6.99 -2.09 10.18
CA PHE A 348 6.02 -1.01 10.24
C PHE A 348 5.75 -0.66 11.70
N PHE A 349 5.55 0.62 12.01
CA PHE A 349 5.22 1.07 13.36
C PHE A 349 4.55 2.44 13.30
N SER A 350 3.89 2.84 14.39
CA SER A 350 3.26 4.15 14.52
C SER A 350 4.10 5.07 15.38
N SER A 351 4.25 6.34 14.99
CA SER A 351 5.04 7.32 15.75
C SER A 351 4.43 8.71 15.74
N ASP A 352 4.53 9.40 16.88
CA ASP A 352 4.25 10.83 17.03
C ASP A 352 5.53 11.69 17.15
N GLY A 353 6.70 11.04 17.09
CA GLY A 353 8.01 11.66 17.14
C GLY A 353 8.66 11.94 15.79
N HIS A 354 8.40 11.10 14.77
CA HIS A 354 8.92 11.32 13.42
C HIS A 354 8.21 12.50 12.70
N LEU A 355 8.73 12.90 11.53
CA LEU A 355 8.07 13.89 10.67
C LEU A 355 6.89 13.23 9.93
N GLY A 356 5.66 13.48 10.37
CA GLY A 356 4.43 12.89 9.83
C GLY A 356 3.30 13.89 9.59
N LEU A 357 2.10 13.45 9.24
CA LEU A 357 0.95 14.31 8.93
C LEU A 357 0.10 14.61 10.17
N GLY A 358 -0.05 13.65 11.07
CA GLY A 358 -1.07 13.66 12.10
C GLY A 358 -0.53 13.78 13.52
N LEU A 359 -1.31 13.20 14.43
CA LEU A 359 -1.00 13.11 15.85
C LEU A 359 -0.32 11.77 16.20
N LEU A 360 -0.41 10.78 15.30
CA LEU A 360 0.29 9.50 15.31
C LEU A 360 0.25 8.98 13.87
N ASP A 361 1.38 8.66 13.26
CA ASP A 361 1.46 8.26 11.86
C ASP A 361 2.14 6.90 11.71
N ILE A 362 1.78 6.12 10.68
CA ILE A 362 2.42 4.86 10.31
C ILE A 362 3.68 5.11 9.46
N PHE A 363 4.77 4.49 9.87
CA PHE A 363 6.08 4.50 9.21
C PHE A 363 6.52 3.08 8.84
N ALA A 364 7.41 2.97 7.86
CA ALA A 364 8.09 1.74 7.49
C ALA A 364 9.62 1.94 7.47
N THR A 365 10.38 0.92 7.86
CA THR A 365 11.83 0.91 7.77
C THR A 365 12.32 0.82 6.32
N VAL A 366 13.42 1.50 6.02
CA VAL A 366 14.09 1.48 4.72
C VAL A 366 15.53 1.01 4.91
N TYR A 367 15.90 -0.02 4.17
CA TYR A 367 17.26 -0.57 4.17
C TYR A 367 18.06 -0.07 2.96
N ASP A 368 19.37 0.09 3.13
CA ASP A 368 20.28 0.42 2.04
C ASP A 368 20.69 -0.81 1.22
N GLU A 369 21.55 -0.62 0.22
CA GLU A 369 22.07 -1.68 -0.65
C GLU A 369 22.87 -2.77 0.08
N ASN A 370 23.30 -2.52 1.33
CA ASN A 370 24.01 -3.47 2.17
C ASN A 370 23.10 -4.15 3.20
N ASN A 371 21.77 -4.00 3.07
CA ASN A 371 20.77 -4.45 4.03
C ASN A 371 20.94 -3.83 5.43
N LEU A 372 21.52 -2.63 5.53
CA LEU A 372 21.58 -1.88 6.78
C LEU A 372 20.39 -0.94 6.89
N LEU A 373 19.78 -0.88 8.07
CA LEU A 373 18.69 0.05 8.34
C LEU A 373 19.21 1.49 8.15
N SER A 374 18.62 2.20 7.18
CA SER A 374 19.10 3.51 6.75
C SER A 374 18.23 4.67 7.25
N SER A 375 16.90 4.47 7.24
CA SER A 375 15.92 5.50 7.55
C SER A 375 14.54 4.88 7.75
N VAL A 376 13.55 5.72 8.09
CA VAL A 376 12.13 5.37 8.09
C VAL A 376 11.37 6.31 7.16
N VAL A 377 10.27 5.81 6.59
CA VAL A 377 9.43 6.57 5.65
C VAL A 377 7.99 6.58 6.13
N ASN A 378 7.36 7.76 6.12
CA ASN A 378 5.93 7.92 6.37
C ASN A 378 5.15 7.34 5.19
N LEU A 379 4.11 6.53 5.43
CA LEU A 379 3.35 5.87 4.36
C LEU A 379 2.48 6.82 3.52
N GLY A 380 2.35 8.08 3.92
CA GLY A 380 1.61 9.11 3.19
C GLY A 380 0.10 8.86 3.12
N LEU A 381 -0.58 9.65 2.30
CA LEU A 381 -2.01 9.49 2.06
C LEU A 381 -2.29 8.25 1.19
N PRO A 382 -3.44 7.58 1.36
CA PRO A 382 -4.44 7.79 2.41
C PRO A 382 -4.18 7.00 3.71
N ILE A 383 -3.09 6.23 3.83
CA ILE A 383 -2.82 5.41 5.03
C ILE A 383 -2.70 6.28 6.27
N ASN A 384 -1.94 7.36 6.16
CA ASN A 384 -1.84 8.40 7.17
C ASN A 384 -2.78 9.55 6.86
N SER A 385 -3.22 10.21 7.91
CA SER A 385 -4.15 11.33 7.93
C SER A 385 -3.62 12.40 8.90
N ASN A 386 -4.43 13.41 9.18
CA ASN A 386 -4.11 14.39 10.21
C ASN A 386 -4.51 13.96 11.63
N LYS A 387 -5.01 12.74 11.82
CA LYS A 387 -5.45 12.23 13.12
C LYS A 387 -4.45 11.16 13.59
N ASP A 388 -4.88 10.21 14.42
CA ASP A 388 -4.05 9.06 14.75
C ASP A 388 -4.27 7.97 13.70
N ASP A 389 -3.18 7.41 13.19
CA ASP A 389 -3.15 6.30 12.24
C ASP A 389 -2.18 5.24 12.77
N PHE A 390 -2.71 4.05 13.03
CA PHE A 390 -1.96 3.04 13.77
C PHE A 390 -2.40 1.61 13.52
N SER A 391 -1.75 0.66 14.22
CA SER A 391 -2.11 -0.77 14.16
C SER A 391 -2.09 -1.32 12.72
N PHE A 392 -1.05 -1.01 11.95
CA PHE A 392 -0.89 -1.49 10.58
C PHE A 392 -0.63 -3.00 10.55
N PHE A 393 -1.30 -3.70 9.66
CA PHE A 393 -1.11 -5.11 9.37
C PHE A 393 -1.24 -5.34 7.86
N MET A 394 -0.36 -6.14 7.28
CA MET A 394 -0.40 -6.50 5.86
C MET A 394 -0.41 -8.02 5.70
N ASN A 395 -1.30 -8.51 4.85
CA ASN A 395 -1.37 -9.92 4.48
C ASN A 395 -0.11 -10.35 3.70
N ASP A 396 0.12 -11.66 3.66
CA ASP A 396 1.25 -12.26 2.94
C ASP A 396 1.22 -11.99 1.42
N ASP A 397 0.06 -11.60 0.87
CA ASP A 397 -0.08 -11.15 -0.52
C ASP A 397 0.62 -9.81 -0.79
N GLY A 398 1.01 -9.05 0.24
CA GLY A 398 1.64 -7.73 0.13
C GLY A 398 0.72 -6.64 -0.42
N LEU A 399 -0.57 -6.94 -0.62
CA LEU A 399 -1.56 -6.11 -1.29
C LEU A 399 -2.71 -5.72 -0.38
N THR A 400 -3.14 -6.60 0.52
CA THR A 400 -4.30 -6.35 1.39
C THR A 400 -3.89 -6.29 2.85
N GLY A 401 -4.69 -5.61 3.67
CA GLY A 401 -4.39 -5.49 5.08
C GLY A 401 -5.36 -4.61 5.84
N TYR A 402 -4.99 -4.27 7.07
CA TYR A 402 -5.77 -3.46 7.98
C TYR A 402 -4.93 -2.39 8.66
N MET A 403 -5.59 -1.33 9.11
CA MET A 403 -5.04 -0.28 9.96
C MET A 403 -6.18 0.29 10.82
N ALA A 404 -5.89 1.03 11.88
CA ALA A 404 -6.87 1.73 12.70
C ALA A 404 -6.65 3.24 12.73
N SER A 405 -7.73 4.03 12.79
CA SER A 405 -7.64 5.50 12.88
C SER A 405 -8.90 6.10 13.47
N ASN A 406 -8.76 7.26 14.12
CA ASN A 406 -9.84 8.12 14.57
C ASN A 406 -10.12 9.29 13.60
N ARG A 407 -9.87 9.07 12.31
CA ARG A 407 -10.20 10.00 11.22
C ARG A 407 -11.70 10.25 11.10
N GLU A 408 -12.06 11.40 10.57
CA GLU A 408 -13.46 11.71 10.29
C GLU A 408 -14.08 10.73 9.29
N GLY A 409 -15.35 10.41 9.48
CA GLY A 409 -16.11 9.48 8.64
C GLY A 409 -16.14 8.04 9.15
N GLY A 410 -15.38 7.71 10.20
CA GLY A 410 -15.46 6.45 10.92
C GLY A 410 -16.80 6.22 11.66
N MET A 411 -17.04 4.98 12.10
CA MET A 411 -18.24 4.59 12.85
C MET A 411 -18.15 4.94 14.35
N GLY A 412 -16.94 4.90 14.91
CA GLY A 412 -16.67 4.93 16.34
C GLY A 412 -15.64 5.99 16.76
N ASP A 413 -14.84 5.65 17.77
CA ASP A 413 -13.74 6.50 18.26
C ASP A 413 -12.47 6.20 17.46
N ASP A 414 -11.95 4.97 17.61
CA ASP A 414 -11.00 4.39 16.67
C ASP A 414 -11.72 3.38 15.79
N ASP A 415 -11.47 3.42 14.49
CA ASP A 415 -12.08 2.53 13.51
C ASP A 415 -11.02 1.74 12.74
N ILE A 416 -11.31 0.46 12.49
CA ILE A 416 -10.52 -0.36 11.57
C ILE A 416 -10.87 0.01 10.13
N TYR A 417 -9.85 0.09 9.28
CA TYR A 417 -9.97 0.25 7.84
C TYR A 417 -9.22 -0.88 7.16
N GLY A 418 -9.87 -1.53 6.19
CA GLY A 418 -9.16 -2.38 5.24
C GLY A 418 -8.42 -1.52 4.22
N PHE A 419 -7.32 -2.02 3.66
CA PHE A 419 -6.67 -1.35 2.54
C PHE A 419 -6.32 -2.30 1.42
N ASN A 420 -6.23 -1.74 0.21
CA ASN A 420 -5.60 -2.35 -0.94
C ASN A 420 -4.43 -1.47 -1.39
N ARG A 421 -3.22 -2.01 -1.34
CA ARG A 421 -2.04 -1.41 -1.95
C ARG A 421 -2.17 -1.52 -3.46
N ILE A 422 -1.86 -0.44 -4.16
CA ILE A 422 -1.74 -0.40 -5.61
C ILE A 422 -0.31 -0.81 -5.95
N PRO A 423 -0.08 -2.02 -6.49
CA PRO A 423 1.25 -2.44 -6.86
C PRO A 423 1.77 -1.58 -8.02
N ARG A 424 3.10 -1.49 -8.14
CA ARG A 424 3.70 -0.95 -9.36
C ARG A 424 3.31 -1.83 -10.53
N LEU A 425 2.87 -1.22 -11.62
CA LEU A 425 2.49 -1.94 -12.82
C LEU A 425 3.76 -2.22 -13.64
N LYS A 426 3.92 -3.45 -14.08
CA LYS A 426 5.04 -3.87 -14.93
C LYS A 426 4.53 -4.10 -16.36
N LEU A 427 5.26 -3.62 -17.34
CA LEU A 427 5.19 -4.12 -18.71
C LEU A 427 6.19 -5.27 -18.82
N GLU A 428 5.72 -6.46 -19.12
CA GLU A 428 6.57 -7.63 -19.30
C GLU A 428 6.27 -8.34 -20.60
N GLY A 429 7.17 -9.20 -21.04
CA GLY A 429 6.94 -9.96 -22.26
C GLY A 429 8.18 -10.70 -22.72
N THR A 430 8.01 -11.40 -23.84
CA THR A 430 9.05 -12.17 -24.52
C THR A 430 9.23 -11.72 -25.96
N VAL A 431 10.47 -11.75 -26.45
CA VAL A 431 10.80 -11.54 -27.86
C VAL A 431 11.29 -12.87 -28.43
N MET A 432 10.58 -13.39 -29.42
CA MET A 432 10.84 -14.69 -30.04
C MET A 432 11.01 -14.57 -31.56
N ASP A 433 11.83 -15.46 -32.12
CA ASP A 433 11.95 -15.66 -33.56
C ASP A 433 10.71 -16.40 -34.08
N SER A 434 10.04 -15.85 -35.10
CA SER A 434 8.81 -16.43 -35.67
C SER A 434 9.00 -17.78 -36.37
N ILE A 435 10.19 -18.03 -36.90
CA ILE A 435 10.50 -19.18 -37.75
C ILE A 435 10.99 -20.34 -36.87
N GLY A 436 11.84 -20.04 -35.89
CA GLY A 436 12.40 -21.03 -34.97
C GLY A 436 11.61 -21.23 -33.68
N GLY A 437 10.76 -20.27 -33.29
CA GLY A 437 10.14 -20.23 -31.96
C GLY A 437 11.17 -20.08 -30.84
N THR A 438 12.39 -19.63 -31.16
CA THR A 438 13.50 -19.49 -30.23
C THR A 438 13.51 -18.10 -29.62
N PRO A 439 13.84 -17.95 -28.33
CA PRO A 439 13.99 -16.64 -27.72
C PRO A 439 15.09 -15.80 -28.35
N ILE A 440 14.89 -14.49 -28.41
CA ILE A 440 15.88 -13.54 -28.93
C ILE A 440 16.46 -12.75 -27.76
N ALA A 441 17.67 -13.11 -27.37
CA ALA A 441 18.44 -12.40 -26.35
C ALA A 441 19.05 -11.10 -26.87
N ASN A 442 19.28 -10.14 -25.96
CA ASN A 442 19.87 -8.82 -26.26
C ASN A 442 19.12 -8.07 -27.38
N ALA A 443 17.79 -8.19 -27.43
CA ALA A 443 16.92 -7.36 -28.25
C ALA A 443 16.58 -6.09 -27.47
N LEU A 444 16.71 -4.94 -28.11
CA LEU A 444 16.47 -3.64 -27.48
C LEU A 444 14.97 -3.35 -27.48
N VAL A 445 14.36 -3.36 -26.30
CA VAL A 445 12.95 -3.02 -26.08
C VAL A 445 12.87 -1.58 -25.59
N LYS A 446 12.26 -0.71 -26.39
CA LYS A 446 12.05 0.71 -26.07
C LYS A 446 10.61 0.95 -25.69
N LEU A 447 10.41 1.66 -24.59
CA LEU A 447 9.12 2.19 -24.17
C LEU A 447 9.07 3.69 -24.50
N SER A 448 8.06 4.10 -25.26
CA SER A 448 7.74 5.50 -25.55
C SER A 448 6.34 5.86 -25.03
N ASP A 449 6.11 7.16 -24.81
CA ASP A 449 4.76 7.68 -24.58
C ASP A 449 3.89 7.69 -25.86
N ALA A 450 2.67 8.21 -25.76
CA ALA A 450 1.72 8.29 -26.86
C ALA A 450 2.19 9.19 -28.03
N ASP A 451 3.13 10.10 -27.79
CA ASP A 451 3.71 10.99 -28.79
C ASP A 451 5.03 10.43 -29.35
N ASP A 452 5.33 9.16 -29.06
CA ASP A 452 6.54 8.43 -29.46
C ASP A 452 7.84 9.03 -28.89
N ILE A 453 7.74 9.74 -27.75
CA ILE A 453 8.91 10.19 -27.00
C ILE A 453 9.39 9.05 -26.12
N GLN A 454 10.65 8.63 -26.33
CA GLN A 454 11.25 7.54 -25.58
C GLN A 454 11.36 7.87 -24.09
N ILE A 455 10.82 6.99 -23.25
CA ILE A 455 10.86 7.06 -21.78
C ILE A 455 12.06 6.26 -21.28
N VAL A 456 12.17 5.00 -21.68
CA VAL A 456 13.19 4.06 -21.22
C VAL A 456 13.44 2.97 -22.27
N TYR A 457 14.57 2.26 -22.15
CA TYR A 457 14.84 1.04 -22.90
C TYR A 457 15.44 -0.02 -21.99
N VAL A 458 15.23 -1.28 -22.34
CA VAL A 458 15.84 -2.46 -21.71
C VAL A 458 16.31 -3.42 -22.80
N GLU A 459 17.17 -4.36 -22.45
CA GLU A 459 17.55 -5.46 -23.31
C GLU A 459 16.92 -6.75 -22.81
N THR A 460 16.51 -7.62 -23.73
CA THR A 460 16.01 -8.95 -23.36
C THR A 460 17.11 -9.84 -22.79
N ASP A 461 16.75 -10.69 -21.84
CA ASP A 461 17.65 -11.70 -21.27
C ASP A 461 17.87 -12.91 -22.21
N GLU A 462 18.59 -13.93 -21.74
CA GLU A 462 18.85 -15.16 -22.51
C GLU A 462 17.58 -15.93 -22.90
N ASP A 463 16.50 -15.78 -22.13
CA ASP A 463 15.16 -16.34 -22.40
C ASP A 463 14.30 -15.40 -23.27
N GLY A 464 14.88 -14.32 -23.80
CA GLY A 464 14.17 -13.32 -24.60
C GLY A 464 13.19 -12.47 -23.79
N LYS A 465 13.22 -12.52 -22.45
CA LYS A 465 12.27 -11.80 -21.58
C LYS A 465 12.72 -10.39 -21.31
N TYR A 466 11.76 -9.51 -21.09
CA TYR A 466 11.99 -8.15 -20.62
C TYR A 466 10.94 -7.74 -19.58
N GLU A 467 11.31 -6.77 -18.74
CA GLU A 467 10.43 -6.16 -17.74
C GLU A 467 10.73 -4.65 -17.63
N ILE A 468 9.68 -3.83 -17.60
CA ILE A 468 9.77 -2.37 -17.45
C ILE A 468 8.69 -1.90 -16.46
N ASN A 469 9.03 -1.08 -15.48
CA ASN A 469 8.03 -0.44 -14.63
C ASN A 469 7.29 0.65 -15.42
N ILE A 470 5.96 0.63 -15.42
CA ILE A 470 5.11 1.58 -16.15
C ILE A 470 4.07 2.22 -15.22
N ASP A 471 3.58 3.40 -15.63
CA ASP A 471 2.53 4.09 -14.92
C ASP A 471 1.14 3.58 -15.35
N ARG A 472 0.17 3.73 -14.44
CA ARG A 472 -1.23 3.43 -14.72
C ARG A 472 -1.90 4.60 -15.44
N ASN A 473 -3.00 4.33 -16.13
CA ASN A 473 -3.78 5.33 -16.88
C ASN A 473 -3.03 6.07 -18.00
N THR A 474 -2.04 5.42 -18.60
CA THR A 474 -1.16 5.97 -19.63
C THR A 474 -1.20 5.10 -20.88
N ASP A 475 -1.07 5.75 -22.05
CA ASP A 475 -0.90 5.05 -23.32
C ASP A 475 0.59 5.03 -23.69
N TYR A 476 1.07 3.89 -24.16
CA TYR A 476 2.47 3.62 -24.48
C TYR A 476 2.61 3.04 -25.88
N ILE A 477 3.81 3.20 -26.44
CA ILE A 477 4.28 2.47 -27.63
C ILE A 477 5.50 1.67 -27.21
N VAL A 478 5.45 0.35 -27.41
CA VAL A 478 6.56 -0.56 -27.14
C VAL A 478 7.18 -0.92 -28.48
N LYS A 479 8.50 -0.73 -28.63
CA LYS A 479 9.23 -1.04 -29.86
C LYS A 479 10.34 -2.03 -29.58
N VAL A 480 10.52 -3.01 -30.44
CA VAL A 480 11.63 -3.97 -30.38
C VAL A 480 12.55 -3.77 -31.56
N ASN A 481 13.84 -3.70 -31.27
CA ASN A 481 14.89 -3.57 -32.27
C ASN A 481 16.00 -4.60 -32.01
N LYS A 482 16.32 -5.40 -33.03
CA LYS A 482 17.42 -6.36 -33.02
C LYS A 482 18.10 -6.35 -34.38
N GLU A 483 19.42 -6.33 -34.39
CA GLU A 483 20.17 -6.46 -35.64
C GLU A 483 19.80 -7.76 -36.36
N GLY A 484 19.56 -7.67 -37.68
CA GLY A 484 19.08 -8.80 -38.47
C GLY A 484 17.56 -9.02 -38.40
N TYR A 485 16.81 -8.16 -37.70
CA TYR A 485 15.34 -8.22 -37.63
C TYR A 485 14.74 -6.84 -37.99
N PRO A 486 13.54 -6.77 -38.58
CA PRO A 486 12.83 -5.51 -38.76
C PRO A 486 12.34 -4.99 -37.41
N GLU A 487 12.29 -3.66 -37.27
CA GLU A 487 11.69 -3.04 -36.09
C GLU A 487 10.19 -3.38 -36.01
N ASN A 488 9.73 -3.74 -34.83
CA ASN A 488 8.32 -4.05 -34.55
C ASN A 488 7.81 -3.15 -33.43
N SER A 489 6.53 -2.76 -33.47
CA SER A 489 5.93 -1.90 -32.46
C SER A 489 4.49 -2.29 -32.13
N VAL A 490 4.11 -2.11 -30.87
CA VAL A 490 2.77 -2.36 -30.34
C VAL A 490 2.35 -1.18 -29.46
N SER A 491 1.13 -0.67 -29.68
CA SER A 491 0.51 0.29 -28.76
C SER A 491 -0.15 -0.43 -27.60
N VAL A 492 0.07 0.06 -26.39
CA VAL A 492 -0.41 -0.53 -25.13
C VAL A 492 -1.11 0.57 -24.34
N THR A 493 -2.24 0.26 -23.71
CA THR A 493 -2.91 1.19 -22.80
C THR A 493 -3.02 0.59 -21.42
N THR A 494 -2.71 1.38 -20.39
CA THR A 494 -2.94 1.03 -18.98
C THR A 494 -4.20 1.68 -18.42
N LYS A 495 -4.97 2.39 -19.26
CA LYS A 495 -6.24 3.03 -18.89
C LYS A 495 -7.31 1.98 -18.62
N GLY A 496 -7.98 2.11 -17.48
CA GLY A 496 -9.07 1.21 -17.09
C GLY A 496 -8.61 -0.17 -16.58
N LEU A 497 -7.30 -0.38 -16.39
CA LEU A 497 -6.81 -1.58 -15.73
C LEU A 497 -7.28 -1.64 -14.27
N PRO A 498 -7.59 -2.83 -13.75
CA PRO A 498 -7.83 -3.04 -12.33
C PRO A 498 -6.69 -2.49 -11.47
N SER A 499 -7.00 -1.92 -10.30
CA SER A 499 -6.00 -1.33 -9.41
C SER A 499 -5.04 -2.35 -8.80
N ASP A 500 -5.39 -3.62 -8.81
CA ASP A 500 -4.60 -4.77 -8.36
C ASP A 500 -3.81 -5.45 -9.49
N ALA A 501 -3.98 -5.04 -10.76
CA ALA A 501 -3.21 -5.59 -11.88
C ALA A 501 -1.71 -5.34 -11.66
N GLN A 502 -0.88 -6.38 -11.66
CA GLN A 502 0.56 -6.27 -11.39
C GLN A 502 1.38 -6.13 -12.66
N SER A 503 0.91 -6.70 -13.77
CA SER A 503 1.59 -6.62 -15.06
C SER A 503 0.64 -6.47 -16.25
N VAL A 504 1.22 -6.04 -17.36
CA VAL A 504 0.66 -6.06 -18.72
C VAL A 504 1.67 -6.82 -19.58
N THR A 505 1.20 -7.89 -20.22
CA THR A 505 2.07 -8.72 -21.06
C THR A 505 2.02 -8.27 -22.52
N VAL A 506 3.17 -8.09 -23.14
CA VAL A 506 3.31 -7.80 -24.58
C VAL A 506 4.40 -8.67 -25.16
N ASP A 507 4.01 -9.66 -25.95
CA ASP A 507 4.98 -10.53 -26.62
C ASP A 507 5.24 -10.07 -28.05
N PHE A 508 6.48 -10.20 -28.48
CA PHE A 508 6.92 -9.96 -29.84
C PHE A 508 7.34 -11.26 -30.49
N SER A 509 6.80 -11.53 -31.68
CA SER A 509 7.31 -12.56 -32.58
C SER A 509 7.83 -11.87 -33.83
N ILE A 510 9.15 -11.85 -34.02
CA ILE A 510 9.82 -11.13 -35.11
C ILE A 510 10.55 -12.10 -36.05
N ASN A 511 10.43 -11.83 -37.36
CA ASN A 511 11.07 -12.64 -38.39
C ASN A 511 12.50 -12.12 -38.65
N PRO A 512 13.51 -12.98 -38.75
CA PRO A 512 14.81 -12.56 -39.22
C PRO A 512 14.68 -12.05 -40.65
N ILE A 513 15.42 -11.00 -40.96
CA ILE A 513 15.61 -10.52 -42.32
C ILE A 513 16.40 -11.61 -43.03
N PRO A 514 15.90 -12.17 -44.15
CA PRO A 514 16.64 -13.16 -44.92
C PRO A 514 18.01 -12.61 -45.29
N SER A 515 19.09 -13.27 -44.82
CA SER A 515 20.44 -12.98 -45.28
C SER A 515 20.58 -13.49 -46.72
N ALA A 516 21.07 -12.65 -47.64
CA ALA A 516 21.30 -13.01 -49.04
C ALA A 516 22.41 -14.06 -49.25
N ASP A 517 23.01 -14.59 -48.20
CA ASP A 517 24.27 -15.34 -48.24
C ASP A 517 24.15 -16.85 -47.95
N ASP A 518 22.95 -17.44 -47.89
CA ASP A 518 22.80 -18.89 -47.65
C ASP A 518 22.55 -19.71 -48.93
N ASP A 519 23.13 -19.28 -50.05
CA ASP A 519 23.44 -20.17 -51.18
C ASP A 519 24.92 -20.54 -51.08
N SER A 520 25.21 -21.62 -50.36
CA SER A 520 26.49 -22.33 -50.46
C SER A 520 26.60 -23.02 -51.83
N ASN A 521 26.73 -22.22 -52.87
CA ASN A 521 27.31 -22.66 -54.14
C ASN A 521 28.73 -22.11 -54.20
N GLU A 522 29.70 -23.00 -53.98
CA GLU A 522 31.05 -22.85 -54.48
C GLU A 522 30.97 -22.56 -55.99
N ASP A 523 31.10 -21.31 -56.37
CA ASP A 523 32.02 -20.87 -57.43
C ASP A 523 31.99 -19.34 -57.53
N GLY A 524 33.18 -18.75 -57.41
CA GLY A 524 33.34 -17.32 -57.19
C GLY A 524 32.97 -16.44 -58.38
N ASP A 525 32.38 -15.30 -58.06
CA ASP A 525 32.74 -14.04 -58.72
C ASP A 525 32.56 -12.88 -57.73
N ALA A 526 33.53 -11.98 -57.73
CA ALA A 526 33.61 -10.84 -56.85
C ALA A 526 32.93 -9.63 -57.49
N GLY A 527 31.78 -9.21 -56.96
CA GLY A 527 31.21 -7.91 -57.30
C GLY A 527 29.75 -7.70 -56.95
N SER A 528 29.46 -7.31 -55.71
CA SER A 528 28.29 -6.46 -55.43
C SER A 528 28.56 -5.54 -54.22
N ASP A 529 28.10 -4.31 -54.38
CA ASP A 529 28.41 -3.11 -53.58
C ASP A 529 27.66 -3.15 -52.22
N PRO A 530 28.23 -2.70 -51.08
CA PRO A 530 27.57 -2.74 -49.76
C PRO A 530 26.33 -1.84 -49.60
N MET A 531 25.89 -1.17 -50.67
CA MET A 531 24.81 -0.18 -50.64
C MET A 531 23.40 -0.77 -50.87
N ASP A 532 23.29 -2.07 -51.14
CA ASP A 532 22.02 -2.74 -51.47
C ASP A 532 21.24 -3.27 -50.25
N ASP A 533 21.92 -3.52 -49.13
CA ASP A 533 21.33 -4.17 -47.95
C ASP A 533 20.27 -3.29 -47.23
N LYS A 534 20.47 -1.97 -47.15
CA LYS A 534 19.51 -1.07 -46.46
C LYS A 534 18.21 -0.84 -47.26
N LYS A 535 18.31 -0.80 -48.59
CA LYS A 535 17.15 -0.62 -49.48
C LYS A 535 16.34 -1.92 -49.55
N THR A 536 17.01 -3.06 -49.68
CA THR A 536 16.40 -4.39 -49.62
C THR A 536 15.74 -4.66 -48.28
N LYS A 537 16.37 -4.31 -47.15
CA LYS A 537 15.75 -4.39 -45.81
C LYS A 537 14.50 -3.51 -45.66
N ALA A 538 14.55 -2.27 -46.15
CA ALA A 538 13.38 -1.37 -46.11
C ALA A 538 12.24 -1.83 -47.04
N LEU A 539 12.56 -2.49 -48.16
CA LEU A 539 11.59 -3.05 -49.10
C LEU A 539 10.98 -4.37 -48.58
N LEU A 540 11.74 -5.21 -47.89
CA LEU A 540 11.25 -6.44 -47.26
C LEU A 540 10.41 -6.17 -46.01
N ALA A 541 10.68 -5.09 -45.26
CA ALA A 541 9.79 -4.65 -44.20
C ALA A 541 8.38 -4.34 -44.74
N LYS A 542 8.28 -3.86 -45.99
CA LYS A 542 7.02 -3.69 -46.72
C LYS A 542 6.43 -5.01 -47.23
N PHE A 543 6.96 -6.20 -46.95
CA PHE A 543 6.26 -7.48 -47.17
C PHE A 543 5.54 -7.97 -45.90
N ASN A 544 6.02 -7.55 -44.73
CA ASN A 544 5.53 -8.05 -43.44
C ASN A 544 4.21 -7.44 -42.98
N THR A 545 3.70 -6.38 -43.63
CA THR A 545 2.38 -5.85 -43.31
C THR A 545 1.30 -6.70 -44.01
N PRO A 546 0.43 -7.37 -43.25
CA PRO A 546 -0.59 -8.24 -43.81
C PRO A 546 -1.69 -7.46 -44.54
N ILE A 547 -2.48 -8.17 -45.34
CA ILE A 547 -3.80 -7.69 -45.76
C ILE A 547 -4.87 -8.27 -44.83
N TYR A 548 -5.95 -7.52 -44.64
CA TYR A 548 -7.03 -7.95 -43.75
C TYR A 548 -8.35 -8.22 -44.50
N PHE A 549 -9.23 -8.94 -43.83
CA PHE A 549 -10.54 -9.34 -44.35
C PHE A 549 -11.67 -8.91 -43.42
N ASP A 550 -12.82 -8.63 -44.02
CA ASP A 550 -14.05 -8.40 -43.26
C ASP A 550 -14.47 -9.68 -42.53
N PHE A 551 -15.31 -9.52 -41.51
CA PHE A 551 -15.92 -10.65 -40.81
C PHE A 551 -16.64 -11.57 -41.81
N ASP A 552 -16.44 -12.87 -41.64
CA ASP A 552 -17.02 -13.94 -42.47
C ASP A 552 -16.81 -13.80 -43.99
N SER A 553 -15.71 -13.15 -44.40
CA SER A 553 -15.44 -12.87 -45.82
C SER A 553 -14.07 -13.36 -46.26
N SER A 554 -13.98 -13.88 -47.49
CA SER A 554 -12.72 -14.12 -48.21
C SER A 554 -12.49 -13.13 -49.36
N ARG A 555 -13.31 -12.09 -49.45
CA ARG A 555 -13.15 -11.03 -50.46
C ARG A 555 -12.08 -10.05 -50.01
N ILE A 556 -11.11 -9.77 -50.88
CA ILE A 556 -10.10 -8.74 -50.66
C ILE A 556 -10.81 -7.38 -50.54
N ARG A 557 -10.58 -6.69 -49.42
CA ARG A 557 -11.21 -5.40 -49.16
C ARG A 557 -10.59 -4.33 -50.06
N LYS A 558 -11.37 -3.33 -50.42
CA LYS A 558 -10.89 -2.22 -51.26
C LYS A 558 -9.72 -1.47 -50.62
N VAL A 559 -9.74 -1.31 -49.29
CA VAL A 559 -8.67 -0.63 -48.54
C VAL A 559 -7.36 -1.42 -48.48
N ASP A 560 -7.41 -2.74 -48.66
CA ASP A 560 -6.21 -3.60 -48.71
C ASP A 560 -5.75 -3.87 -50.15
N ALA A 561 -6.49 -3.41 -51.16
CA ALA A 561 -6.10 -3.55 -52.56
C ALA A 561 -4.86 -2.71 -52.88
N ASP A 562 -4.77 -1.49 -52.35
CA ASP A 562 -3.59 -0.62 -52.50
C ASP A 562 -2.35 -1.29 -51.90
N ARG A 563 -2.53 -1.94 -50.75
CA ARG A 563 -1.47 -2.71 -50.09
C ARG A 563 -1.01 -3.92 -50.89
N LEU A 564 -1.96 -4.63 -51.50
CA LEU A 564 -1.65 -5.75 -52.37
C LEU A 564 -0.98 -5.31 -53.67
N ALA A 565 -1.34 -4.13 -54.18
CA ALA A 565 -0.67 -3.52 -55.34
C ALA A 565 0.79 -3.19 -55.05
N GLU A 566 1.14 -2.73 -53.84
CA GLU A 566 2.55 -2.55 -53.44
C GLU A 566 3.32 -3.88 -53.47
N ILE A 567 2.72 -4.97 -52.97
CA ILE A 567 3.34 -6.30 -53.00
C ILE A 567 3.57 -6.77 -54.44
N ILE A 568 2.60 -6.53 -55.33
CA ILE A 568 2.70 -6.86 -56.75
C ILE A 568 3.79 -6.04 -57.43
N ASP A 569 3.86 -4.74 -57.15
CA ASP A 569 4.88 -3.83 -57.70
C ASP A 569 6.29 -4.31 -57.31
N LEU A 570 6.48 -4.64 -56.03
CA LEU A 570 7.73 -5.19 -55.53
C LEU A 570 8.09 -6.51 -56.22
N MET A 571 7.14 -7.44 -56.35
CA MET A 571 7.39 -8.72 -57.03
C MET A 571 7.72 -8.55 -58.50
N LYS A 572 7.13 -7.57 -59.19
CA LYS A 572 7.33 -7.39 -60.63
C LYS A 572 8.58 -6.60 -60.96
N ASN A 573 8.81 -5.51 -60.24
CA ASN A 573 9.72 -4.46 -60.66
C ASN A 573 10.99 -4.43 -59.84
N ASP A 574 10.91 -4.73 -58.53
CA ASP A 574 12.06 -4.70 -57.64
C ASP A 574 12.72 -6.07 -57.47
N PHE A 575 11.93 -7.15 -57.35
CA PHE A 575 12.44 -8.51 -57.15
C PHE A 575 11.76 -9.53 -58.08
N PRO A 576 12.12 -9.58 -59.38
CA PRO A 576 11.48 -10.44 -60.38
C PRO A 576 11.59 -11.95 -60.11
N GLU A 577 12.60 -12.38 -59.37
CA GLU A 577 12.84 -13.80 -59.01
C GLU A 577 12.31 -14.17 -57.62
N MET A 578 11.77 -13.20 -56.87
CA MET A 578 11.31 -13.44 -55.51
C MET A 578 10.18 -14.45 -55.46
N THR A 579 10.28 -15.40 -54.53
CA THR A 579 9.23 -16.39 -54.28
C THR A 579 8.63 -16.20 -52.90
N ILE A 580 7.33 -16.45 -52.78
CA ILE A 580 6.56 -16.21 -51.56
C ILE A 580 5.68 -17.41 -51.19
N ARG A 581 5.29 -17.47 -49.92
CA ARG A 581 4.21 -18.29 -49.39
C ARG A 581 3.09 -17.41 -48.84
N ILE A 582 1.84 -17.82 -49.06
CA ILE A 582 0.64 -17.12 -48.60
C ILE A 582 0.06 -17.86 -47.41
N GLU A 583 -0.08 -17.18 -46.27
CA GLU A 583 -0.67 -17.75 -45.07
C GLU A 583 -1.90 -16.94 -44.63
N SER A 584 -3.06 -17.58 -44.56
CA SER A 584 -4.31 -16.90 -44.18
C SER A 584 -4.88 -17.42 -42.87
N HIS A 585 -5.49 -16.52 -42.11
CA HIS A 585 -6.00 -16.78 -40.75
C HIS A 585 -7.43 -16.25 -40.58
N THR A 586 -8.12 -16.72 -39.55
CA THR A 586 -9.41 -16.20 -39.08
C THR A 586 -9.32 -15.67 -37.66
N ASP A 587 -10.36 -14.95 -37.22
CA ASP A 587 -10.58 -14.77 -35.79
C ASP A 587 -11.17 -16.06 -35.18
N SER A 588 -11.29 -16.10 -33.85
CA SER A 588 -11.79 -17.25 -33.09
C SER A 588 -13.30 -17.43 -33.11
N ARG A 589 -14.03 -16.59 -33.85
CA ARG A 589 -15.50 -16.64 -33.84
C ARG A 589 -15.98 -17.66 -34.86
N GLY A 590 -16.68 -18.68 -34.37
CA GLY A 590 -17.31 -19.72 -35.17
C GLY A 590 -16.66 -21.09 -34.98
N PRO A 591 -17.21 -22.16 -35.58
CA PRO A 591 -16.65 -23.49 -35.45
C PRO A 591 -15.28 -23.60 -36.13
N SER A 592 -14.33 -24.29 -35.49
CA SER A 592 -12.96 -24.45 -36.01
C SER A 592 -12.93 -24.98 -37.46
N GLU A 593 -13.75 -25.98 -37.79
CA GLU A 593 -13.87 -26.52 -39.17
C GLU A 593 -14.34 -25.47 -40.19
N TYR A 594 -15.18 -24.53 -39.77
CA TYR A 594 -15.59 -23.41 -40.60
C TYR A 594 -14.43 -22.45 -40.86
N ASN A 595 -13.68 -22.12 -39.81
CA ASN A 595 -12.53 -21.23 -39.84
C ASN A 595 -11.37 -21.79 -40.68
N GLU A 596 -11.13 -23.10 -40.63
CA GLU A 596 -10.22 -23.80 -41.56
C GLU A 596 -10.62 -23.58 -43.02
N ARG A 597 -11.90 -23.78 -43.37
CA ARG A 597 -12.36 -23.58 -44.74
C ARG A 597 -12.33 -22.12 -45.16
N LEU A 598 -12.64 -21.19 -44.26
CA LEU A 598 -12.65 -19.75 -44.55
C LEU A 598 -11.24 -19.22 -44.80
N SER A 599 -10.27 -19.58 -43.95
CA SER A 599 -8.86 -19.23 -44.15
C SER A 599 -8.30 -19.83 -45.44
N ALA A 600 -8.64 -21.07 -45.78
CA ALA A 600 -8.23 -21.67 -47.06
C ALA A 600 -8.80 -20.91 -48.27
N ARG A 601 -10.06 -20.46 -48.19
CA ARG A 601 -10.66 -19.60 -49.23
C ARG A 601 -9.95 -18.25 -49.33
N ARG A 602 -9.54 -17.63 -48.21
CA ARG A 602 -8.76 -16.39 -48.21
C ARG A 602 -7.43 -16.56 -48.92
N ALA A 603 -6.68 -17.60 -48.57
CA ALA A 603 -5.38 -17.89 -49.19
C ALA A 603 -5.53 -18.10 -50.70
N TYR A 604 -6.56 -18.85 -51.11
CA TYR A 604 -6.88 -19.05 -52.51
C TYR A 604 -7.30 -17.75 -53.22
N SER A 605 -8.15 -16.92 -52.62
CA SER A 605 -8.55 -15.63 -53.20
C SER A 605 -7.37 -14.68 -53.37
N THR A 606 -6.45 -14.63 -52.42
CA THR A 606 -5.21 -13.84 -52.53
C THR A 606 -4.30 -14.38 -53.64
N LEU A 607 -4.10 -15.70 -53.73
CA LEU A 607 -3.37 -16.35 -54.82
C LEU A 607 -3.95 -15.96 -56.19
N GLN A 608 -5.26 -16.12 -56.36
CA GLN A 608 -5.94 -15.83 -57.62
C GLN A 608 -5.80 -14.35 -58.00
N TYR A 609 -5.85 -13.45 -57.02
CA TYR A 609 -5.64 -12.04 -57.26
C TYR A 609 -4.22 -11.74 -57.77
N LEU A 610 -3.18 -12.26 -57.10
CA LEU A 610 -1.79 -12.07 -57.53
C LEU A 610 -1.55 -12.58 -58.96
N ILE A 611 -2.09 -13.76 -59.30
CA ILE A 611 -2.00 -14.32 -60.65
C ILE A 611 -2.74 -13.44 -61.66
N SER A 612 -3.95 -12.96 -61.31
CA SER A 612 -4.73 -12.10 -62.20
C SER A 612 -4.05 -10.76 -62.49
N GLU A 613 -3.24 -10.30 -61.53
CA GLU A 613 -2.40 -9.12 -61.67
C GLU A 613 -1.05 -9.43 -62.33
N GLY A 614 -0.79 -10.66 -62.79
CA GLY A 614 0.37 -11.02 -63.62
C GLY A 614 1.61 -11.50 -62.86
N ILE A 615 1.48 -11.96 -61.61
CA ILE A 615 2.52 -12.73 -60.93
C ILE A 615 2.48 -14.19 -61.42
N ASP A 616 3.63 -14.73 -61.82
CA ASP A 616 3.71 -16.13 -62.24
C ASP A 616 3.40 -17.07 -61.05
N GLN A 617 2.55 -18.07 -61.27
CA GLN A 617 2.14 -19.01 -60.22
C GLN A 617 3.33 -19.77 -59.61
N SER A 618 4.38 -20.04 -60.40
CA SER A 618 5.61 -20.70 -59.91
C SER A 618 6.32 -19.91 -58.80
N ARG A 619 6.06 -18.61 -58.70
CA ARG A 619 6.62 -17.74 -57.66
C ARG A 619 5.84 -17.78 -56.34
N ILE A 620 4.71 -18.47 -56.31
CA ILE A 620 3.90 -18.67 -55.10
C ILE A 620 4.01 -20.15 -54.75
N ILE A 621 5.03 -20.47 -53.94
CA ILE A 621 5.44 -21.87 -53.74
C ILE A 621 4.46 -22.66 -52.88
N GLU A 622 3.69 -21.97 -52.03
CA GLU A 622 2.68 -22.55 -51.17
C GLU A 622 1.61 -21.49 -50.82
N TYR A 623 0.36 -21.93 -50.66
CA TYR A 623 -0.70 -21.14 -50.04
C TYR A 623 -1.49 -22.00 -49.07
N LYS A 624 -1.71 -21.52 -47.85
CA LYS A 624 -2.32 -22.33 -46.79
C LYS A 624 -3.22 -21.52 -45.87
N GLY A 625 -4.36 -22.10 -45.53
CA GLY A 625 -5.25 -21.61 -44.48
C GLY A 625 -4.92 -22.25 -43.14
N PHE A 626 -4.82 -21.44 -42.09
CA PHE A 626 -4.48 -21.88 -40.74
C PHE A 626 -5.65 -21.81 -39.74
N GLY A 627 -6.84 -21.41 -40.21
CA GLY A 627 -8.00 -21.15 -39.36
C GLY A 627 -7.67 -20.17 -38.25
N GLU A 628 -8.12 -20.49 -37.06
CA GLU A 628 -7.90 -19.72 -35.82
C GLU A 628 -6.70 -20.24 -35.00
N ARG A 629 -5.87 -21.14 -35.56
CA ARG A 629 -4.77 -21.79 -34.80
C ARG A 629 -3.60 -20.86 -34.49
N GLN A 630 -3.50 -19.72 -35.17
CA GLN A 630 -2.37 -18.79 -35.09
C GLN A 630 -2.87 -17.35 -34.94
N LEU A 631 -3.50 -17.09 -33.80
CA LEU A 631 -3.97 -15.77 -33.40
C LEU A 631 -2.78 -14.88 -33.01
N VAL A 632 -2.90 -13.58 -33.25
CA VAL A 632 -1.86 -12.57 -32.92
C VAL A 632 -2.13 -11.84 -31.61
N ASN A 633 -3.18 -12.24 -30.91
CA ASN A 633 -3.57 -11.72 -29.61
C ASN A 633 -4.30 -12.81 -28.81
N GLY A 634 -4.61 -12.53 -27.56
CA GLY A 634 -5.29 -13.45 -26.65
C GLY A 634 -6.75 -13.77 -27.00
N CYS A 635 -7.26 -13.39 -28.18
CA CYS A 635 -8.66 -13.61 -28.57
C CYS A 635 -8.92 -15.05 -29.01
N ASP A 636 -8.62 -16.02 -28.16
CA ASP A 636 -8.77 -17.47 -28.39
C ASP A 636 -10.20 -18.00 -28.19
N GLY A 637 -11.14 -17.11 -27.87
CA GLY A 637 -12.53 -17.45 -27.58
C GLY A 637 -12.83 -17.66 -26.09
N THR A 638 -11.82 -17.59 -25.21
CA THR A 638 -11.99 -17.67 -23.75
C THR A 638 -12.20 -16.30 -23.10
N ILE A 639 -11.76 -15.23 -23.75
CA ILE A 639 -11.95 -13.84 -23.31
C ILE A 639 -12.81 -13.05 -24.30
N ARG A 640 -13.49 -12.00 -23.81
CA ARG A 640 -14.28 -11.11 -24.67
C ARG A 640 -13.36 -10.09 -25.34
N CYS A 641 -13.24 -10.16 -26.65
CA CYS A 641 -12.47 -9.21 -27.45
C CYS A 641 -13.32 -8.16 -28.16
N THR A 642 -12.69 -7.04 -28.47
CA THR A 642 -13.20 -5.96 -29.31
C THR A 642 -13.17 -6.35 -30.79
N GLU A 643 -13.93 -5.63 -31.62
CA GLU A 643 -13.91 -5.87 -33.07
C GLU A 643 -12.54 -5.56 -33.70
N ALA A 644 -11.81 -4.59 -33.15
CA ALA A 644 -10.46 -4.26 -33.59
C ALA A 644 -9.49 -5.42 -33.35
N GLU A 645 -9.55 -6.05 -32.18
CA GLU A 645 -8.71 -7.22 -31.87
C GLU A 645 -9.07 -8.43 -32.74
N HIS A 646 -10.36 -8.67 -33.00
CA HIS A 646 -10.77 -9.68 -33.96
C HIS A 646 -10.30 -9.36 -35.39
N GLN A 647 -10.29 -8.08 -35.79
CA GLN A 647 -9.84 -7.65 -37.10
C GLN A 647 -8.36 -7.99 -37.35
N LEU A 648 -7.50 -7.85 -36.34
CA LEU A 648 -6.08 -8.22 -36.43
C LEU A 648 -5.88 -9.70 -36.78
N ASN A 649 -6.76 -10.59 -36.29
CA ASN A 649 -6.66 -12.02 -36.57
C ASN A 649 -7.14 -12.39 -37.99
N ARG A 650 -8.05 -11.62 -38.58
CA ARG A 650 -8.57 -11.86 -39.94
C ARG A 650 -7.61 -11.35 -41.01
N ARG A 651 -6.46 -12.01 -41.14
CA ARG A 651 -5.33 -11.53 -41.95
C ARG A 651 -4.80 -12.57 -42.94
N THR A 652 -4.09 -12.09 -43.95
CA THR A 652 -3.17 -12.89 -44.78
C THR A 652 -1.78 -12.29 -44.71
N ASN A 653 -0.80 -13.12 -44.36
CA ASN A 653 0.62 -12.80 -44.36
C ASN A 653 1.27 -13.29 -45.66
N PHE A 654 2.31 -12.58 -46.09
CA PHE A 654 3.14 -12.93 -47.23
C PHE A 654 4.54 -13.24 -46.72
N ILE A 655 4.90 -14.52 -46.76
CA ILE A 655 6.19 -15.00 -46.27
C ILE A 655 7.13 -15.05 -47.46
N VAL A 656 8.18 -14.25 -47.44
CA VAL A 656 9.20 -14.28 -48.48
C VAL A 656 10.10 -15.50 -48.27
N ILE A 657 10.28 -16.31 -49.31
CA ILE A 657 11.03 -17.56 -49.25
C ILE A 657 12.39 -17.42 -49.91
N LYS A 658 12.44 -16.70 -51.04
CA LYS A 658 13.68 -16.37 -51.73
C LYS A 658 13.60 -14.94 -52.25
N VAL A 659 14.68 -14.18 -52.07
CA VAL A 659 14.90 -12.86 -52.69
C VAL A 659 16.20 -12.99 -53.47
N GLN A 660 16.19 -12.65 -54.76
CA GLN A 660 17.39 -12.50 -55.59
C GLN A 660 17.27 -11.24 -56.41
#